data_AF-A0A1Q5TDW7-F1
#
_entry.id   AF-A0A1Q5TDW7-F1
#
_cell.length_a   1.000
_cell.length_b   1.000
_cell.length_c   1.000
_cell.angle_alpha   90.00
_cell.angle_beta   90.00
_cell.angle_gamma   90.00
#
_symmetry.space_group_name_H-M   'P 1'
#
loop_
_entity.id
_entity.type
_entity.pdbx_description
1 polymer ?
#
loop_
_entity_poly.entity_id
_entity_poly.type
_entity_poly.pdbx_seq_one_letter_code
_entity_poly.pdbx_strand_id
1 'polypeptide(L)'
;MAISKAVYGRLVNRVMSMTRAGLMSVIYQRTTELHKYKLGDLQAVTLMGTDTEPAYLLEREVGLTCVVPIAISVGLCMPWSSTCYKLYANLFPRNKVCMLGIVPVSRHIVPAQKDWVVRVQRRMAMTLKMLENMKAIKMLGLDEALYTTVSNLREAELKTSEGFRKLLICTVTLSNLPADFAPYATFTVYTVVALVTRESSLLSTRAFTSLSLISILTGRLLSFIQSLPQFAQCLGCLDRIDAYLSDSDQGTVPGSQTKGQTWPHSDEVVSLKASDCSVAPKEPHSDDSISPSTKTVNIAWSLDSGPIFRNLNLTTNKGITVIVGPSGSGKTTLVETILNDTIVAKCNPHLPAPAVGYCAETPWILNDTIRTNIIGVNGQYEKDWYTFCLSMAALSHDLQSFPAGDLHLVGNNGIALSGGQKKRVALARAIYSRLPVLILDDVWSGLDSKNIQLAQSNLLGENGYCRQAVPPFADHVIVLQGGSVIAKGSYEDVILRVPEIAERYPSDNLEAMELIRNKSGEMIEGIPPMTESTLKESAPANPAGFGEDLSRRDSTWSTYRYYISRAGRWKTAFFLFCCLVSAFFSNFVMSISNSKLYRYPALKLEDSLLIIGIINNTAQALHSDLLKTTLNAPYSFFHKTDSGVTANRFSQDMDLIDMKLPMFAIGFTGGMRPILAFTIKAAFL
;
A
#
# COMPACT_ATOMS: atom_id res chain seq x y z
N MET A 1 -37.27 17.60 -6.30
CA MET A 1 -36.36 16.46 -6.58
C MET A 1 -34.86 16.82 -6.51
N ALA A 2 -34.40 17.90 -7.14
CA ALA A 2 -32.96 18.25 -7.18
C ALA A 2 -32.32 18.42 -5.78
N ILE A 3 -33.00 19.14 -4.86
CA ILE A 3 -32.51 19.36 -3.48
C ILE A 3 -32.37 18.03 -2.72
N SER A 4 -33.39 17.16 -2.79
CA SER A 4 -33.34 15.83 -2.16
C SER A 4 -32.21 14.96 -2.72
N LYS A 5 -31.98 14.99 -4.04
CA LYS A 5 -30.84 14.28 -4.68
C LYS A 5 -29.49 14.83 -4.21
N ALA A 6 -29.38 16.15 -4.02
CA ALA A 6 -28.16 16.78 -3.51
C ALA A 6 -27.89 16.40 -2.05
N VAL A 7 -28.93 16.40 -1.20
CA VAL A 7 -28.83 15.97 0.21
C VAL A 7 -28.41 14.50 0.29
N TYR A 8 -29.05 13.63 -0.48
CA TYR A 8 -28.67 12.21 -0.57
C TYR A 8 -27.21 12.05 -1.01
N GLY A 9 -26.78 12.74 -2.07
CA GLY A 9 -25.39 12.70 -2.54
C GLY A 9 -24.39 13.15 -1.49
N ARG A 10 -24.71 14.20 -0.71
CA ARG A 10 -23.85 14.66 0.40
C ARG A 10 -23.71 13.61 1.49
N LEU A 11 -24.80 12.96 1.88
CA LEU A 11 -24.79 11.93 2.92
C LEU A 11 -23.98 10.72 2.47
N VAL A 12 -24.21 10.23 1.25
CA VAL A 12 -23.46 9.11 0.67
C VAL A 12 -21.97 9.41 0.64
N ASN A 13 -21.55 10.58 0.13
CA ASN A 13 -20.14 10.96 0.08
C ASN A 13 -19.50 11.02 1.49
N ARG A 14 -20.26 11.45 2.51
CA ARG A 14 -19.78 11.48 3.90
C ARG A 14 -19.52 10.07 4.42
N VAL A 15 -20.45 9.13 4.21
CA VAL A 15 -20.28 7.74 4.64
C VAL A 15 -19.08 7.11 3.93
N MET A 16 -18.95 7.33 2.61
CA MET A 16 -17.81 6.83 1.82
C MET A 16 -16.44 7.31 2.34
N SER A 17 -16.35 8.58 2.75
CA SER A 17 -15.10 9.10 3.35
C SER A 17 -14.81 8.47 4.71
N MET A 18 -15.84 8.25 5.53
CA MET A 18 -15.68 7.61 6.83
C MET A 18 -15.28 6.13 6.71
N THR A 19 -15.89 5.38 5.79
CA THR A 19 -15.57 3.96 5.56
C THR A 19 -14.17 3.79 4.99
N ARG A 20 -13.76 4.64 4.04
CA ARG A 20 -12.37 4.65 3.53
C ARG A 20 -11.35 4.87 4.65
N ALA A 21 -11.54 5.91 5.47
CA ALA A 21 -10.63 6.22 6.57
C ALA A 21 -10.58 5.08 7.62
N GLY A 22 -11.75 4.53 7.98
CA GLY A 22 -11.85 3.41 8.90
C GLY A 22 -11.11 2.15 8.42
N LEU A 23 -11.36 1.72 7.17
CA LEU A 23 -10.70 0.55 6.60
C LEU A 23 -9.18 0.72 6.52
N MET A 24 -8.70 1.89 6.06
CA MET A 24 -7.26 2.17 6.01
C MET A 24 -6.62 2.12 7.40
N SER A 25 -7.27 2.69 8.41
CA SER A 25 -6.78 2.67 9.79
C SER A 25 -6.72 1.25 10.36
N VAL A 26 -7.74 0.42 10.12
CA VAL A 26 -7.79 -0.95 10.64
C VAL A 26 -6.74 -1.83 9.95
N ILE A 27 -6.59 -1.72 8.63
CA ILE A 27 -5.54 -2.45 7.90
C ILE A 27 -4.17 -2.02 8.41
N TYR A 28 -3.93 -0.72 8.60
CA TYR A 28 -2.65 -0.20 9.09
C TYR A 28 -2.31 -0.70 10.49
N GLN A 29 -3.27 -0.61 11.41
CA GLN A 29 -3.11 -1.14 12.76
C GLN A 29 -2.80 -2.64 12.73
N ARG A 30 -3.54 -3.41 11.91
CA ARG A 30 -3.28 -4.84 11.78
C ARG A 30 -1.89 -5.13 11.22
N THR A 31 -1.45 -4.38 10.22
CA THR A 31 -0.09 -4.52 9.65
C THR A 31 1.00 -4.26 10.69
N THR A 32 0.80 -3.33 11.63
CA THR A 32 1.76 -3.07 12.73
C THR A 32 1.77 -4.13 13.82
N GLU A 33 0.72 -4.95 13.93
CA GLU A 33 0.61 -6.03 14.93
C GLU A 33 1.08 -7.39 14.40
N LEU A 34 1.17 -7.58 13.09
CA LEU A 34 1.57 -8.84 12.47
C LEU A 34 3.08 -9.06 12.55
N HIS A 35 3.51 -10.28 12.86
CA HIS A 35 4.92 -10.67 12.82
C HIS A 35 5.51 -10.65 11.40
N LYS A 36 6.80 -10.36 11.30
CA LYS A 36 7.55 -10.20 10.05
C LYS A 36 7.41 -11.38 9.07
N TYR A 37 7.31 -12.62 9.55
CA TYR A 37 7.21 -13.80 8.69
C TYR A 37 5.89 -13.92 7.90
N LYS A 38 4.81 -13.28 8.38
CA LYS A 38 3.50 -13.24 7.70
C LYS A 38 3.35 -12.03 6.78
N LEU A 39 4.18 -11.01 6.96
CA LEU A 39 4.18 -9.85 6.08
C LEU A 39 4.67 -10.27 4.69
N GLY A 40 3.74 -10.51 3.77
CA GLY A 40 4.08 -10.49 2.36
C GLY A 40 4.43 -9.05 1.97
N ASP A 41 5.65 -8.81 1.45
CA ASP A 41 6.26 -7.49 1.19
C ASP A 41 5.35 -6.42 0.56
N LEU A 42 4.29 -6.83 -0.14
CA LEU A 42 3.45 -5.95 -0.94
C LEU A 42 1.95 -6.05 -0.66
N GLN A 43 1.48 -7.00 0.16
CA GLN A 43 0.04 -7.26 0.30
C GLN A 43 -0.71 -6.09 0.96
N ALA A 44 -0.16 -5.53 2.04
CA ALA A 44 -0.79 -4.43 2.78
C ALA A 44 -0.99 -3.17 1.93
N VAL A 45 0.02 -2.79 1.12
CA VAL A 45 -0.05 -1.60 0.24
C VAL A 45 -1.12 -1.79 -0.83
N THR A 46 -1.23 -3.00 -1.41
CA THR A 46 -2.29 -3.30 -2.38
C THR A 46 -3.68 -3.29 -1.74
N LEU A 47 -3.82 -3.83 -0.53
CA LEU A 47 -5.08 -3.83 0.20
C LEU A 47 -5.54 -2.39 0.48
N MET A 48 -4.65 -1.54 1.02
CA MET A 48 -4.95 -0.14 1.32
C MET A 48 -5.26 0.68 0.06
N GLY A 49 -4.61 0.40 -1.07
CA GLY A 49 -4.79 1.15 -2.32
C GLY A 49 -5.93 0.64 -3.20
N THR A 50 -5.74 -0.54 -3.80
CA THR A 50 -6.60 -1.04 -4.87
C THR A 50 -7.88 -1.72 -4.37
N ASP A 51 -7.87 -2.30 -3.16
CA ASP A 51 -9.00 -3.08 -2.66
C ASP A 51 -9.96 -2.26 -1.77
N THR A 52 -9.48 -1.22 -1.09
CA THR A 52 -10.37 -0.29 -0.37
C THR A 52 -11.27 0.51 -1.31
N GLU A 53 -10.82 0.80 -2.53
CA GLU A 53 -11.57 1.66 -3.46
C GLU A 53 -12.92 1.06 -3.90
N PRO A 54 -13.00 -0.19 -4.38
CA PRO A 54 -14.28 -0.83 -4.66
C PRO A 54 -15.18 -0.97 -3.41
N ALA A 55 -14.60 -1.13 -2.22
CA ALA A 55 -15.34 -1.37 -0.99
C ALA A 55 -16.25 -0.19 -0.58
N TYR A 56 -15.75 1.05 -0.65
CA TYR A 56 -16.58 2.23 -0.33
C TYR A 56 -17.40 2.72 -1.54
N LEU A 57 -16.99 2.45 -2.79
CA LEU A 57 -17.77 2.81 -3.97
C LEU A 57 -19.12 2.09 -4.05
N LEU A 58 -19.22 0.91 -3.41
CA LEU A 58 -20.46 0.15 -3.30
C LEU A 58 -21.59 0.96 -2.62
N GLU A 59 -21.27 1.78 -1.61
CA GLU A 59 -22.28 2.56 -0.88
C GLU A 59 -23.04 3.54 -1.77
N ARG A 60 -22.39 4.03 -2.84
CA ARG A 60 -23.02 4.90 -3.83
C ARG A 60 -24.08 4.16 -4.65
N GLU A 61 -23.83 2.90 -4.96
CA GLU A 61 -24.68 2.11 -5.86
C GLU A 61 -25.75 1.31 -5.08
N VAL A 62 -25.48 0.90 -3.83
CA VAL A 62 -26.42 0.14 -2.98
C VAL A 62 -27.68 0.94 -2.67
N GLY A 63 -27.56 2.23 -2.33
CA GLY A 63 -28.75 3.04 -2.05
C GLY A 63 -29.63 3.28 -3.28
N LEU A 64 -29.05 3.28 -4.49
CA LEU A 64 -29.80 3.30 -5.75
C LEU A 64 -30.43 1.94 -6.06
N THR A 65 -29.73 0.85 -5.73
CA THR A 65 -30.14 -0.55 -5.94
C THR A 65 -31.36 -0.91 -5.08
N CYS A 66 -31.42 -0.50 -3.81
CA CYS A 66 -32.57 -0.75 -2.92
C CYS A 66 -33.86 0.00 -3.36
N VAL A 67 -33.71 1.11 -4.08
CA VAL A 67 -34.85 1.88 -4.63
C VAL A 67 -35.46 1.19 -5.85
N VAL A 68 -34.73 0.31 -6.55
CA VAL A 68 -35.20 -0.35 -7.76
C VAL A 68 -36.34 -1.34 -7.48
N PRO A 69 -36.24 -2.28 -6.51
CA PRO A 69 -37.36 -3.14 -6.13
C PRO A 69 -38.60 -2.33 -5.73
N ILE A 70 -38.43 -1.26 -4.95
CA ILE A 70 -39.53 -0.39 -4.51
C ILE A 70 -40.20 0.28 -5.71
N ALA A 71 -39.41 0.82 -6.65
CA ALA A 71 -39.93 1.42 -7.88
C ALA A 71 -40.66 0.40 -8.77
N ILE A 72 -40.17 -0.84 -8.84
CA ILE A 72 -40.82 -1.95 -9.54
C ILE A 72 -42.13 -2.32 -8.86
N SER A 73 -42.14 -2.47 -7.53
CA SER A 73 -43.33 -2.79 -6.73
C SER A 73 -44.40 -1.69 -6.82
N VAL A 74 -44.01 -0.42 -6.76
CA VAL A 74 -44.91 0.73 -6.93
C VAL A 74 -45.43 0.80 -8.37
N GLY A 75 -44.57 0.56 -9.36
CA GLY A 75 -44.95 0.49 -10.78
C GLY A 75 -45.93 -0.65 -11.07
N LEU A 76 -45.82 -1.78 -10.37
CA LEU A 76 -46.76 -2.90 -10.43
C LEU A 76 -48.08 -2.61 -9.69
N CYS A 77 -48.05 -1.84 -8.59
CA CYS A 77 -49.21 -1.52 -7.76
C CYS A 77 -50.07 -0.34 -8.26
N MET A 78 -49.55 0.55 -9.10
CA MET A 78 -50.39 1.62 -9.68
C MET A 78 -51.54 0.99 -10.49
N PRO A 79 -52.79 1.51 -10.46
CA PRO A 79 -53.90 0.95 -11.23
C PRO A 79 -53.59 1.01 -12.73
N TRP A 80 -53.13 -0.09 -13.30
CA TRP A 80 -52.93 -0.23 -14.74
C TRP A 80 -54.33 -0.13 -15.37
N SER A 81 -54.59 0.93 -16.13
CA SER A 81 -55.81 0.96 -16.96
C SER A 81 -55.87 -0.34 -17.78
N SER A 82 -57.07 -0.89 -18.01
CA SER A 82 -57.29 -2.22 -18.64
C SER A 82 -56.56 -2.45 -19.97
N THR A 83 -56.09 -1.38 -20.61
CA THR A 83 -55.25 -1.40 -21.83
C THR A 83 -53.77 -1.69 -21.54
N CYS A 84 -53.24 -1.27 -20.39
CA CYS A 84 -51.82 -1.42 -20.03
C CYS A 84 -51.46 -2.87 -19.68
N TYR A 85 -52.38 -3.67 -19.11
CA TYR A 85 -52.16 -5.10 -18.82
C TYR A 85 -51.85 -5.90 -20.09
N LYS A 86 -52.55 -5.60 -21.20
CA LYS A 86 -52.32 -6.25 -22.51
C LYS A 86 -50.96 -5.86 -23.12
N LEU A 87 -50.47 -4.64 -22.87
CA LEU A 87 -49.12 -4.21 -23.26
C LEU A 87 -48.05 -4.90 -22.42
N TYR A 88 -48.25 -4.99 -21.10
CA TYR A 88 -47.34 -5.69 -20.19
C TYR A 88 -47.20 -7.19 -20.52
N ALA A 89 -48.32 -7.85 -20.81
CA ALA A 89 -48.35 -9.27 -21.21
C ALA A 89 -47.54 -9.55 -22.48
N ASN A 90 -47.45 -8.59 -23.41
CA ASN A 90 -46.62 -8.69 -24.62
C ASN A 90 -45.13 -8.31 -24.41
N LEU A 91 -44.82 -7.58 -23.34
CA LEU A 91 -43.46 -7.13 -22.99
C LEU A 91 -42.72 -8.15 -22.11
N PHE A 92 -43.46 -8.94 -21.34
CA PHE A 92 -42.92 -9.96 -20.43
C PHE A 92 -42.05 -11.03 -21.14
N PRO A 93 -42.46 -11.59 -22.30
CA PRO A 93 -41.63 -12.56 -23.03
C PRO A 93 -40.32 -11.94 -23.52
N ARG A 94 -40.34 -10.70 -23.98
CA ARG A 94 -39.17 -9.97 -24.50
C ARG A 94 -38.14 -9.68 -23.41
N ASN A 95 -38.60 -9.20 -22.25
CA ASN A 95 -37.71 -8.96 -21.11
C ASN A 95 -37.15 -10.28 -20.55
N LYS A 96 -37.91 -11.38 -20.60
CA LYS A 96 -37.39 -12.72 -20.28
C LYS A 96 -36.29 -13.17 -21.23
N VAL A 97 -36.40 -12.93 -22.54
CA VAL A 97 -35.34 -13.28 -23.52
C VAL A 97 -34.05 -12.52 -23.22
N CYS A 98 -34.13 -11.21 -22.95
CA CYS A 98 -32.95 -10.44 -22.57
C CYS A 98 -32.36 -10.90 -21.22
N MET A 99 -33.20 -11.18 -20.23
CA MET A 99 -32.75 -11.72 -18.93
C MET A 99 -32.07 -13.09 -19.06
N LEU A 100 -32.64 -14.01 -19.84
CA LEU A 100 -32.06 -15.33 -20.10
C LEU A 100 -30.72 -15.24 -20.85
N GLY A 101 -30.55 -14.24 -21.73
CA GLY A 101 -29.28 -13.98 -22.42
C GLY A 101 -28.21 -13.36 -21.53
N ILE A 102 -28.59 -12.57 -20.52
CA ILE A 102 -27.64 -11.89 -19.61
C ILE A 102 -27.03 -12.87 -18.59
N VAL A 103 -27.81 -13.80 -18.05
CA VAL A 103 -27.36 -14.77 -17.02
C VAL A 103 -26.09 -15.55 -17.42
N PRO A 104 -25.98 -16.18 -18.60
CA PRO A 104 -24.78 -16.93 -18.98
C PRO A 104 -23.56 -16.01 -19.19
N VAL A 105 -23.77 -14.80 -19.71
CA VAL A 105 -22.69 -13.81 -19.88
C VAL A 105 -22.19 -13.35 -18.51
N SER A 106 -23.10 -13.06 -17.58
CA SER A 106 -22.77 -12.59 -16.23
C SER A 106 -21.95 -13.60 -15.43
N ARG A 107 -22.16 -14.90 -15.64
CA ARG A 107 -21.37 -15.97 -14.98
C ARG A 107 -19.89 -15.95 -15.39
N HIS A 108 -19.57 -15.46 -16.58
CA HIS A 108 -18.19 -15.39 -17.08
C HIS A 108 -17.45 -14.10 -16.72
N ILE A 109 -18.16 -13.06 -16.26
CA ILE A 109 -17.56 -11.77 -15.91
C ILE A 109 -16.63 -11.90 -14.70
N VAL A 110 -17.11 -12.55 -13.62
CA VAL A 110 -16.37 -12.70 -12.36
C VAL A 110 -15.04 -13.45 -12.54
N PRO A 111 -14.97 -14.63 -13.20
CA PRO A 111 -13.70 -15.31 -13.42
C PRO A 111 -12.76 -14.50 -14.31
N ALA A 112 -13.27 -13.85 -15.36
CA ALA A 112 -12.45 -12.99 -16.23
C ALA A 112 -11.87 -11.79 -15.47
N GLN A 113 -12.63 -11.20 -14.55
CA GLN A 113 -12.17 -10.12 -13.69
C GLN A 113 -11.07 -10.58 -12.73
N LYS A 114 -11.26 -11.74 -12.07
CA LYS A 114 -10.27 -12.33 -11.17
C LYS A 114 -8.94 -12.56 -11.90
N ASP A 115 -9.00 -13.13 -13.09
CA ASP A 115 -7.84 -13.41 -13.93
C ASP A 115 -7.06 -12.15 -14.33
N TRP A 116 -7.77 -11.07 -14.61
CA TRP A 116 -7.17 -9.77 -14.92
C TRP A 116 -6.52 -9.15 -13.67
N VAL A 117 -7.19 -9.16 -12.51
CA VAL A 117 -6.66 -8.61 -11.25
C VAL A 117 -5.37 -9.31 -10.82
N VAL A 118 -5.29 -10.63 -10.94
CA VAL A 118 -4.07 -11.40 -10.63
C VAL A 118 -2.86 -10.94 -11.48
N ARG A 119 -3.10 -10.59 -12.75
CA ARG A 119 -2.05 -10.12 -13.66
C ARG A 119 -1.61 -8.70 -13.34
N VAL A 120 -2.54 -7.82 -12.97
CA VAL A 120 -2.24 -6.46 -12.48
C VAL A 120 -1.34 -6.54 -11.25
N GLN A 121 -1.68 -7.39 -10.27
CA GLN A 121 -0.88 -7.61 -9.07
C GLN A 121 0.53 -8.11 -9.40
N ARG A 122 0.67 -9.07 -10.32
CA ARG A 122 1.97 -9.60 -10.75
C ARG A 122 2.85 -8.53 -11.41
N ARG A 123 2.29 -7.71 -12.32
CA ARG A 123 3.02 -6.59 -12.95
C ARG A 123 3.49 -5.62 -11.88
N MET A 124 2.56 -5.15 -11.04
CA MET A 124 2.84 -4.15 -10.02
C MET A 124 3.91 -4.62 -9.04
N ALA A 125 3.84 -5.88 -8.59
CA ALA A 125 4.85 -6.45 -7.69
C ALA A 125 6.25 -6.45 -8.32
N MET A 126 6.37 -6.80 -9.61
CA MET A 126 7.65 -6.75 -10.31
C MET A 126 8.14 -5.30 -10.49
N THR A 127 7.26 -4.37 -10.81
CA THR A 127 7.61 -2.95 -10.95
C THR A 127 8.08 -2.34 -9.63
N LEU A 128 7.46 -2.69 -8.50
CA LEU A 128 7.87 -2.19 -7.19
C LEU A 128 9.24 -2.72 -6.78
N LYS A 129 9.49 -4.03 -6.96
CA LYS A 129 10.82 -4.63 -6.75
C LYS A 129 11.91 -4.01 -7.64
N MET A 130 11.54 -3.64 -8.86
CA MET A 130 12.43 -2.92 -9.78
C MET A 130 12.75 -1.51 -9.27
N LEU A 131 11.76 -0.77 -8.75
CA LEU A 131 11.98 0.58 -8.20
C LEU A 131 12.83 0.54 -6.92
N GLU A 132 12.62 -0.44 -6.04
CA GLU A 132 13.41 -0.63 -4.82
C GLU A 132 14.90 -0.90 -5.13
N ASN A 133 15.18 -1.68 -6.17
CA ASN A 133 16.54 -2.11 -6.52
C ASN A 133 17.14 -1.36 -7.72
N MET A 134 16.64 -0.14 -8.01
CA MET A 134 17.05 0.64 -9.19
C MET A 134 18.56 0.87 -9.28
N LYS A 135 19.25 1.03 -8.13
CA LYS A 135 20.71 1.19 -8.10
C LYS A 135 21.43 0.00 -8.74
N ALA A 136 21.12 -1.21 -8.30
CA ALA A 136 21.75 -2.43 -8.80
C ALA A 136 21.44 -2.65 -10.27
N ILE A 137 20.21 -2.36 -10.68
CA ILE A 137 19.75 -2.46 -12.08
C ILE A 137 20.58 -1.57 -13.00
N LYS A 138 20.80 -0.32 -12.60
CA LYS A 138 21.62 0.64 -13.35
C LYS A 138 23.09 0.23 -13.41
N MET A 139 23.64 -0.30 -12.30
CA MET A 139 25.02 -0.76 -12.24
C MET A 139 25.28 -1.98 -13.13
N LEU A 140 24.30 -2.86 -13.27
CA LEU A 140 24.40 -4.09 -14.07
C LEU A 140 23.97 -3.91 -15.54
N GLY A 141 23.39 -2.75 -15.90
CA GLY A 141 22.88 -2.51 -17.26
C GLY A 141 21.70 -3.41 -17.62
N LEU A 142 20.83 -3.72 -16.65
CA LEU A 142 19.67 -4.61 -16.84
C LEU A 142 18.39 -3.87 -17.27
N ASP A 143 18.51 -2.61 -17.68
CA ASP A 143 17.40 -1.73 -18.06
C ASP A 143 16.57 -2.28 -19.22
N GLU A 144 17.20 -2.72 -20.31
CA GLU A 144 16.49 -3.29 -21.47
C GLU A 144 15.80 -4.63 -21.15
N ALA A 145 16.46 -5.48 -20.34
CA ALA A 145 15.90 -6.76 -19.91
C ALA A 145 14.65 -6.56 -19.03
N LEU A 146 14.70 -5.60 -18.11
CA LEU A 146 13.56 -5.25 -17.25
C LEU A 146 12.47 -4.53 -18.01
N TYR A 147 12.81 -3.65 -18.96
CA TYR A 147 11.85 -3.03 -19.86
C TYR A 147 11.03 -4.10 -20.59
N THR A 148 11.71 -5.07 -21.20
CA THR A 148 11.09 -6.19 -21.92
C THR A 148 10.22 -7.04 -21.00
N THR A 149 10.71 -7.39 -19.81
CA THR A 149 9.99 -8.22 -18.85
C THR A 149 8.71 -7.56 -18.36
N VAL A 150 8.78 -6.30 -17.92
CA VAL A 150 7.63 -5.55 -17.42
C VAL A 150 6.65 -5.21 -18.56
N SER A 151 7.15 -4.93 -19.76
CA SER A 151 6.30 -4.72 -20.95
C SER A 151 5.54 -5.99 -21.33
N ASN A 152 6.16 -7.16 -21.27
CA ASN A 152 5.49 -8.45 -21.54
C ASN A 152 4.40 -8.75 -20.50
N LEU A 153 4.66 -8.46 -19.22
CA LEU A 153 3.64 -8.56 -18.16
C LEU A 153 2.46 -7.63 -18.44
N ARG A 154 2.73 -6.39 -18.89
CA ARG A 154 1.68 -5.43 -19.25
C ARG A 154 0.88 -5.89 -20.47
N GLU A 155 1.50 -6.48 -21.49
CA GLU A 155 0.79 -7.01 -22.65
C GLU A 155 -0.14 -8.17 -22.24
N ALA A 156 0.34 -9.09 -21.40
CA ALA A 156 -0.47 -10.17 -20.87
C ALA A 156 -1.66 -9.66 -20.04
N GLU A 157 -1.45 -8.62 -19.23
CA GLU A 157 -2.50 -7.95 -18.48
C GLU A 157 -3.57 -7.36 -19.41
N LEU A 158 -3.18 -6.62 -20.45
CA LEU A 158 -4.11 -5.99 -21.40
C LEU A 158 -4.89 -7.00 -22.24
N LYS A 159 -4.27 -8.11 -22.67
CA LYS A 159 -4.96 -9.21 -23.37
C LYS A 159 -6.10 -9.80 -22.52
N THR A 160 -5.87 -9.96 -21.22
CA THR A 160 -6.92 -10.46 -20.32
C THR A 160 -7.98 -9.42 -19.99
N SER A 161 -7.59 -8.16 -19.86
CA SER A 161 -8.52 -7.04 -19.70
C SER A 161 -9.46 -6.91 -20.90
N GLU A 162 -8.97 -7.17 -22.13
CA GLU A 162 -9.79 -7.15 -23.35
C GLU A 162 -10.94 -8.16 -23.28
N GLY A 163 -10.69 -9.40 -22.82
CA GLY A 163 -11.72 -10.41 -22.64
C GLY A 163 -12.80 -9.97 -21.64
N PHE A 164 -12.38 -9.44 -20.49
CA PHE A 164 -13.29 -8.90 -19.47
C PHE A 164 -14.12 -7.72 -20.00
N ARG A 165 -13.50 -6.74 -20.68
CA ARG A 165 -14.19 -5.57 -21.23
C ARG A 165 -15.18 -5.94 -22.34
N LYS A 166 -14.86 -6.92 -23.20
CA LYS A 166 -15.79 -7.44 -24.22
C LYS A 166 -17.05 -8.03 -23.58
N LEU A 167 -16.90 -8.78 -22.50
CA LEU A 167 -18.04 -9.32 -21.76
C LEU A 167 -18.89 -8.19 -21.15
N LEU A 168 -18.26 -7.17 -20.57
CA LEU A 168 -18.96 -6.02 -20.00
C LEU A 168 -19.73 -5.23 -21.07
N ILE A 169 -19.14 -4.98 -22.23
CA ILE A 169 -19.81 -4.33 -23.37
C ILE A 169 -20.97 -5.19 -23.89
N CYS A 170 -20.79 -6.50 -23.99
CA CYS A 170 -21.86 -7.43 -24.36
C CYS A 170 -23.05 -7.32 -23.39
N THR A 171 -22.80 -7.27 -22.08
CA THR A 171 -23.85 -7.07 -21.08
C THR A 171 -24.53 -5.71 -21.22
N VAL A 172 -23.78 -4.62 -21.36
CA VAL A 172 -24.34 -3.26 -21.49
C VAL A 172 -25.19 -3.13 -22.76
N THR A 173 -24.71 -3.65 -23.89
CA THR A 173 -25.43 -3.62 -25.16
C THR A 173 -26.70 -4.46 -25.09
N LEU A 174 -26.61 -5.72 -24.65
CA LEU A 174 -27.75 -6.62 -24.47
C LEU A 174 -28.82 -6.04 -23.54
N SER A 175 -28.40 -5.31 -22.51
CA SER A 175 -29.31 -4.70 -21.54
C SER A 175 -29.92 -3.38 -22.04
N ASN A 176 -29.31 -2.67 -22.99
CA ASN A 176 -29.88 -1.49 -23.64
C ASN A 176 -30.89 -1.82 -24.76
N LEU A 177 -30.83 -3.03 -25.33
CA LEU A 177 -31.73 -3.44 -26.42
C LEU A 177 -33.23 -3.25 -26.09
N PRO A 178 -33.75 -3.63 -24.90
CA PRO A 178 -35.17 -3.42 -24.59
C PRO A 178 -35.62 -1.96 -24.65
N ALA A 179 -34.76 -1.02 -24.27
CA ALA A 179 -35.07 0.41 -24.29
C ALA A 179 -35.10 0.96 -25.72
N ASP A 180 -34.16 0.52 -26.57
CA ASP A 180 -34.13 0.87 -27.99
C ASP A 180 -35.32 0.26 -28.75
N PHE A 181 -35.72 -0.97 -28.42
CA PHE A 181 -36.83 -1.67 -29.09
C PHE A 181 -38.22 -1.35 -28.50
N ALA A 182 -38.30 -0.74 -27.32
CA ALA A 182 -39.57 -0.46 -26.65
C ALA A 182 -40.51 0.42 -27.47
N PRO A 183 -40.09 1.59 -28.01
CA PRO A 183 -40.97 2.45 -28.79
C PRO A 183 -41.58 1.74 -29.99
N TYR A 184 -40.79 0.99 -30.77
CA TYR A 184 -41.29 0.28 -31.95
C TYR A 184 -42.34 -0.76 -31.61
N ALA A 185 -42.07 -1.59 -30.59
CA ALA A 185 -43.04 -2.59 -30.17
C ALA A 185 -44.33 -1.95 -29.63
N THR A 186 -44.21 -0.85 -28.87
CA THR A 186 -45.36 -0.09 -28.38
C THR A 186 -46.16 0.47 -29.55
N PHE A 187 -45.52 1.08 -30.56
CA PHE A 187 -46.20 1.56 -31.76
C PHE A 187 -46.86 0.43 -32.56
N THR A 188 -46.20 -0.71 -32.78
CA THR A 188 -46.79 -1.86 -33.48
C THR A 188 -48.03 -2.39 -32.75
N VAL A 189 -47.97 -2.54 -31.43
CA VAL A 189 -49.12 -2.98 -30.63
C VAL A 189 -50.26 -1.96 -30.71
N TYR A 190 -49.96 -0.66 -30.63
CA TYR A 190 -50.99 0.37 -30.77
C TYR A 190 -51.61 0.42 -32.17
N THR A 191 -50.83 0.23 -33.23
CA THR A 191 -51.35 0.13 -34.60
C THR A 191 -52.26 -1.09 -34.77
N VAL A 192 -51.89 -2.24 -34.20
CA VAL A 192 -52.74 -3.46 -34.21
C VAL A 192 -54.03 -3.25 -33.42
N VAL A 193 -53.95 -2.63 -32.24
CA VAL A 193 -55.14 -2.31 -31.43
C VAL A 193 -56.03 -1.28 -32.14
N ALA A 194 -55.46 -0.28 -32.81
CA ALA A 194 -56.22 0.69 -33.61
C ALA A 194 -56.95 0.02 -34.78
N LEU A 195 -56.30 -0.93 -35.47
CA LEU A 195 -56.89 -1.71 -36.56
C LEU A 195 -58.06 -2.58 -36.08
N VAL A 196 -57.98 -3.12 -34.86
CA VAL A 196 -59.01 -4.00 -34.28
C VAL A 196 -60.17 -3.21 -33.66
N THR A 197 -59.90 -2.06 -33.04
CA THR A 197 -60.88 -1.37 -32.18
C THR A 197 -61.54 -0.15 -32.85
N ARG A 198 -61.09 0.28 -34.04
CA ARG A 198 -61.63 1.42 -34.83
C ARG A 198 -61.74 2.79 -34.13
N GLU A 199 -61.30 2.93 -32.88
CA GLU A 199 -61.23 4.20 -32.15
C GLU A 199 -59.81 4.80 -32.18
N SER A 200 -59.67 6.05 -32.66
CA SER A 200 -58.37 6.70 -32.92
C SER A 200 -57.95 7.76 -31.90
N SER A 201 -58.89 8.34 -31.14
CA SER A 201 -58.65 9.59 -30.38
C SER A 201 -58.10 9.37 -28.95
N LEU A 202 -58.47 8.28 -28.27
CA LEU A 202 -58.01 7.97 -26.90
C LEU A 202 -56.66 7.23 -26.85
N LEU A 203 -56.08 6.95 -28.02
CA LEU A 203 -54.88 6.11 -28.18
C LEU A 203 -53.58 6.88 -27.89
N SER A 204 -53.49 8.14 -28.32
CA SER A 204 -52.24 8.92 -28.29
C SER A 204 -51.80 9.27 -26.85
N THR A 205 -52.70 9.86 -26.06
CA THR A 205 -52.40 10.24 -24.66
C THR A 205 -52.06 9.02 -23.81
N ARG A 206 -52.78 7.91 -23.97
CA ARG A 206 -52.51 6.65 -23.25
C ARG A 206 -51.20 5.99 -23.71
N ALA A 207 -50.88 6.08 -25.01
CA ALA A 207 -49.63 5.57 -25.57
C ALA A 207 -48.42 6.27 -24.98
N PHE A 208 -48.40 7.60 -24.98
CA PHE A 208 -47.29 8.37 -24.40
C PHE A 208 -47.13 8.12 -22.90
N THR A 209 -48.23 8.11 -22.12
CA THR A 209 -48.15 7.81 -20.68
C THR A 209 -47.63 6.40 -20.41
N SER A 210 -48.06 5.41 -21.19
CA SER A 210 -47.59 4.02 -21.05
C SER A 210 -46.12 3.87 -21.45
N LEU A 211 -45.68 4.55 -22.51
CA LEU A 211 -44.29 4.53 -22.97
C LEU A 211 -43.37 5.21 -21.95
N SER A 212 -43.79 6.33 -21.34
CA SER A 212 -43.04 6.99 -20.27
C SER A 212 -42.88 6.10 -19.03
N LEU A 213 -43.96 5.43 -18.59
CA LEU A 213 -43.90 4.50 -17.46
C LEU A 213 -42.99 3.30 -17.75
N ILE A 214 -43.10 2.70 -18.94
CA ILE A 214 -42.23 1.60 -19.36
C ILE A 214 -40.77 2.05 -19.42
N SER A 215 -40.48 3.22 -19.99
CA SER A 215 -39.12 3.76 -20.08
C SER A 215 -38.49 4.00 -18.70
N ILE A 216 -39.25 4.57 -17.76
CA ILE A 216 -38.80 4.76 -16.38
C ILE A 216 -38.49 3.40 -15.72
N LEU A 217 -39.39 2.42 -15.84
CA LEU A 217 -39.22 1.10 -15.23
C LEU A 217 -38.04 0.33 -15.84
N THR A 218 -37.94 0.28 -17.18
CA THR A 218 -36.86 -0.40 -17.90
C THR A 218 -35.51 0.24 -17.60
N GLY A 219 -35.43 1.57 -17.52
CA GLY A 219 -34.19 2.27 -17.17
C GLY A 219 -33.68 1.94 -15.76
N ARG A 220 -34.58 1.76 -14.78
CA ARG A 220 -34.21 1.41 -13.40
C ARG A 220 -33.80 -0.06 -13.26
N LEU A 221 -34.50 -0.96 -13.96
CA LEU A 221 -34.13 -2.37 -14.02
C LEU A 221 -32.75 -2.55 -14.68
N LEU A 222 -32.48 -1.76 -15.72
CA LEU A 222 -31.20 -1.76 -16.42
C LEU A 222 -30.04 -1.31 -15.53
N SER A 223 -30.19 -0.20 -14.81
CA SER A 223 -29.16 0.26 -13.87
C SER A 223 -28.86 -0.75 -12.77
N PHE A 224 -29.88 -1.51 -12.33
CA PHE A 224 -29.71 -2.58 -11.34
C PHE A 224 -28.89 -3.75 -11.89
N ILE A 225 -29.17 -4.21 -13.11
CA ILE A 225 -28.40 -5.30 -13.73
C ILE A 225 -26.94 -4.87 -13.93
N GLN A 226 -26.71 -3.60 -14.30
CA GLN A 226 -25.38 -3.04 -14.50
C GLN A 226 -24.59 -2.84 -13.20
N SER A 227 -25.23 -2.75 -12.03
CA SER A 227 -24.54 -2.62 -10.73
C SER A 227 -24.10 -3.98 -10.15
N LEU A 228 -24.63 -5.10 -10.62
CA LEU A 228 -24.31 -6.44 -10.10
C LEU A 228 -22.80 -6.79 -10.16
N PRO A 229 -22.04 -6.49 -11.24
CA PRO A 229 -20.61 -6.75 -11.27
C PRO A 229 -19.84 -5.95 -10.21
N GLN A 230 -20.25 -4.72 -9.93
CA GLN A 230 -19.63 -3.87 -8.91
C GLN A 230 -19.91 -4.42 -7.50
N PHE A 231 -21.11 -4.95 -7.27
CA PHE A 231 -21.45 -5.65 -6.03
C PHE A 231 -20.58 -6.90 -5.82
N ALA A 232 -20.43 -7.73 -6.86
CA ALA A 232 -19.57 -8.92 -6.82
C ALA A 232 -18.08 -8.56 -6.59
N GLN A 233 -17.59 -7.50 -7.23
CA GLN A 233 -16.23 -6.99 -7.02
C GLN A 233 -16.01 -6.56 -5.57
N CYS A 234 -16.96 -5.83 -4.99
CA CYS A 234 -16.87 -5.39 -3.60
C CYS A 234 -16.81 -6.58 -2.63
N LEU A 235 -17.66 -7.60 -2.81
CA LEU A 235 -17.62 -8.82 -1.99
C LEU A 235 -16.24 -9.47 -2.04
N GLY A 236 -15.66 -9.66 -3.24
CA GLY A 236 -14.32 -10.23 -3.36
C GLY A 236 -13.19 -9.34 -2.80
N CYS A 237 -13.40 -8.04 -2.63
CA CYS A 237 -12.46 -7.16 -1.92
C CYS A 237 -12.63 -7.30 -0.40
N LEU A 238 -13.88 -7.32 0.09
CA LEU A 238 -14.19 -7.52 1.51
C LEU A 238 -13.72 -8.89 1.99
N ASP A 239 -13.88 -9.96 1.20
CA ASP A 239 -13.39 -11.30 1.52
C ASP A 239 -11.85 -11.32 1.68
N ARG A 240 -11.12 -10.54 0.87
CA ARG A 240 -9.66 -10.43 0.97
C ARG A 240 -9.21 -9.62 2.17
N ILE A 241 -9.93 -8.53 2.47
CA ILE A 241 -9.68 -7.72 3.68
C ILE A 241 -10.00 -8.57 4.91
N ASP A 242 -11.13 -9.27 4.95
CA ASP A 242 -11.52 -10.17 6.03
C ASP A 242 -10.49 -11.28 6.20
N ALA A 243 -10.06 -11.95 5.13
CA ALA A 243 -9.01 -12.95 5.20
C ALA A 243 -7.69 -12.40 5.77
N TYR A 244 -7.33 -11.15 5.46
CA TYR A 244 -6.14 -10.50 6.01
C TYR A 244 -6.30 -10.12 7.49
N LEU A 245 -7.49 -9.64 7.91
CA LEU A 245 -7.77 -9.27 9.29
C LEU A 245 -7.99 -10.48 10.20
N SER A 246 -8.65 -11.52 9.67
CA SER A 246 -9.00 -12.76 10.36
C SER A 246 -7.88 -13.79 10.36
N ASP A 247 -6.76 -13.55 9.67
CA ASP A 247 -5.57 -14.39 9.80
C ASP A 247 -5.04 -14.28 11.24
N SER A 248 -5.46 -15.22 12.08
CA SER A 248 -5.06 -15.31 13.47
C SER A 248 -3.56 -15.56 13.56
N ASP A 249 -2.88 -14.78 14.37
CA ASP A 249 -1.50 -15.03 14.70
C ASP A 249 -1.43 -16.21 15.68
N GLN A 250 -1.44 -17.42 15.12
CA GLN A 250 -1.47 -18.69 15.87
C GLN A 250 -0.23 -18.89 16.77
N GLY A 251 0.75 -17.98 16.73
CA GLY A 251 1.88 -17.95 17.67
C GLY A 251 1.59 -17.24 19.00
N THR A 252 0.47 -16.53 19.14
CA THR A 252 0.15 -15.83 20.39
C THR A 252 -0.55 -16.78 21.36
N VAL A 253 0.20 -17.32 22.32
CA VAL A 253 -0.38 -18.05 23.46
C VAL A 253 -1.34 -17.08 24.19
N PRO A 254 -2.59 -17.48 24.52
CA PRO A 254 -3.52 -16.63 25.24
C PRO A 254 -2.96 -16.32 26.63
N GLY A 255 -2.45 -15.10 26.83
CA GLY A 255 -1.83 -14.68 28.10
C GLY A 255 -0.94 -13.43 28.00
N SER A 256 -0.36 -13.14 26.83
CA SER A 256 0.40 -11.90 26.61
C SER A 256 -0.50 -10.73 26.21
N GLN A 257 -1.41 -10.34 27.10
CA GLN A 257 -2.02 -9.01 27.06
C GLN A 257 -1.37 -8.15 28.16
N THR A 258 -0.13 -7.72 27.96
CA THR A 258 0.29 -6.45 28.55
C THR A 258 -0.34 -5.34 27.71
N LYS A 259 -1.59 -4.98 28.06
CA LYS A 259 -2.18 -3.70 27.64
C LYS A 259 -1.13 -2.62 27.85
N GLY A 260 -0.90 -1.80 26.81
CA GLY A 260 0.13 -0.78 26.78
C GLY A 260 0.22 -0.02 28.10
N GLN A 261 1.24 -0.34 28.90
CA GLN A 261 1.77 0.60 29.87
C GLN A 261 2.50 1.64 29.05
N THR A 262 1.82 2.76 28.85
CA THR A 262 2.47 4.02 28.51
C THR A 262 3.45 4.29 29.64
N TRP A 263 4.75 4.18 29.35
CA TRP A 263 5.77 4.54 30.32
C TRP A 263 5.69 6.05 30.52
N PRO A 264 5.47 6.55 31.75
CA PRO A 264 5.34 7.98 31.97
C PRO A 264 6.70 8.64 31.72
N HIS A 265 6.72 9.56 30.76
CA HIS A 265 7.77 10.57 30.69
C HIS A 265 7.54 11.61 31.79
N SER A 266 8.65 12.01 32.43
CA SER A 266 8.88 13.16 33.33
C SER A 266 8.33 13.16 34.78
N ASP A 267 9.28 13.27 35.71
CA ASP A 267 9.36 14.23 36.82
C ASP A 267 8.39 14.20 38.02
N GLU A 268 8.01 13.03 38.55
CA GLU A 268 7.46 12.98 39.91
C GLU A 268 8.22 12.03 40.85
N VAL A 269 8.84 12.64 41.87
CA VAL A 269 9.30 11.98 43.10
C VAL A 269 8.06 11.41 43.81
N VAL A 270 7.75 10.14 43.56
CA VAL A 270 6.72 9.42 44.30
C VAL A 270 7.31 8.92 45.62
N SER A 271 7.20 9.75 46.65
CA SER A 271 7.36 9.34 48.04
C SER A 271 6.15 8.51 48.48
N LEU A 272 6.30 7.20 48.64
CA LEU A 272 5.29 6.36 49.28
C LEU A 272 5.68 6.13 50.75
N LYS A 273 5.04 6.89 51.64
CA LYS A 273 5.01 6.63 53.08
C LYS A 273 4.12 5.42 53.36
N ALA A 274 4.60 4.57 54.28
CA ALA A 274 3.95 3.37 54.76
C ALA A 274 2.94 3.65 55.89
N SER A 275 1.80 2.97 55.82
CA SER A 275 0.82 2.67 56.90
C SER A 275 -0.31 1.87 56.24
N ASP A 276 -0.78 0.70 56.65
CA ASP A 276 -0.55 -0.19 57.79
C ASP A 276 -0.99 -1.61 57.37
N CYS A 277 -0.64 -2.58 58.24
CA CYS A 277 -1.13 -3.98 58.32
C CYS A 277 -0.15 -5.08 57.87
N SER A 278 0.86 -5.26 58.74
CA SER A 278 1.11 -6.51 59.50
C SER A 278 1.17 -7.84 58.74
N VAL A 279 2.39 -8.30 58.43
CA VAL A 279 3.04 -9.49 59.02
C VAL A 279 4.57 -9.26 58.92
N ALA A 280 5.27 -9.40 60.04
CA ALA A 280 6.72 -9.15 60.18
C ALA A 280 7.58 -10.37 59.68
N PRO A 281 8.92 -10.32 59.71
CA PRO A 281 9.76 -10.25 58.52
C PRO A 281 10.55 -11.54 58.25
N LYS A 282 10.79 -11.84 56.97
CA LYS A 282 11.99 -12.56 56.54
C LYS A 282 12.72 -11.67 55.55
N GLU A 283 14.01 -11.48 55.79
CA GLU A 283 14.87 -10.53 55.10
C GLU A 283 14.79 -10.65 53.56
N PRO A 284 14.92 -9.54 52.82
CA PRO A 284 14.97 -9.57 51.37
C PRO A 284 16.33 -10.12 50.94
N HIS A 285 16.33 -11.35 50.41
CA HIS A 285 17.40 -11.78 49.54
C HIS A 285 17.36 -10.94 48.26
N SER A 286 18.50 -10.32 47.98
CA SER A 286 18.85 -9.63 46.74
C SER A 286 18.58 -10.49 45.52
N ASP A 287 17.53 -10.20 44.74
CA ASP A 287 17.37 -10.74 43.38
C ASP A 287 16.29 -9.97 42.59
N ASP A 288 16.42 -8.65 42.46
CA ASP A 288 15.77 -7.91 41.37
C ASP A 288 16.81 -7.63 40.27
N SER A 289 17.18 -8.70 39.55
CA SER A 289 17.95 -8.61 38.32
C SER A 289 17.02 -8.69 37.11
N ILE A 290 16.87 -7.57 36.40
CA ILE A 290 16.20 -7.51 35.09
C ILE A 290 17.14 -8.19 34.09
N SER A 291 17.07 -9.51 34.04
CA SER A 291 17.93 -10.39 33.25
C SER A 291 17.03 -11.20 32.31
N PRO A 292 17.11 -11.07 30.97
CA PRO A 292 16.34 -11.93 30.09
C PRO A 292 16.87 -13.36 30.22
N SER A 293 16.06 -14.23 30.82
CA SER A 293 16.33 -15.67 30.90
C SER A 293 15.40 -16.40 29.93
N THR A 294 15.95 -17.00 28.88
CA THR A 294 15.20 -17.90 28.01
C THR A 294 15.35 -19.33 28.55
N LYS A 295 14.29 -19.88 29.15
CA LYS A 295 14.25 -21.29 29.54
C LYS A 295 13.90 -22.13 28.30
N THR A 296 14.78 -23.06 27.94
CA THR A 296 14.64 -24.11 26.90
C THR A 296 13.62 -23.79 25.81
N VAL A 297 14.00 -22.94 24.86
CA VAL A 297 13.12 -22.49 23.78
C VAL A 297 13.50 -23.13 22.45
N ASN A 298 12.49 -23.58 21.69
CA ASN A 298 12.64 -23.96 20.29
C ASN A 298 12.12 -22.81 19.43
N ILE A 299 12.98 -22.29 18.55
CA ILE A 299 12.72 -21.08 17.76
C ILE A 299 12.70 -21.46 16.28
N ALA A 300 11.67 -21.01 15.56
CA ALA A 300 11.51 -21.24 14.12
C ALA A 300 11.00 -19.96 13.42
N TRP A 301 11.30 -19.82 12.13
CA TRP A 301 10.76 -18.72 11.31
C TRP A 301 9.34 -18.97 10.83
N SER A 302 8.99 -20.24 10.63
CA SER A 302 7.64 -20.69 10.32
C SER A 302 7.35 -22.00 11.02
N LEU A 303 6.06 -22.28 11.27
CA LEU A 303 5.60 -23.57 11.81
C LEU A 303 5.96 -24.75 10.87
N ASP A 304 6.08 -24.47 9.58
CA ASP A 304 6.41 -25.46 8.54
C ASP A 304 7.93 -25.70 8.42
N SER A 305 8.74 -24.75 8.88
CA SER A 305 10.20 -24.86 8.88
C SER A 305 10.70 -25.60 10.12
N GLY A 306 11.80 -26.36 9.98
CA GLY A 306 12.47 -26.95 11.12
C GLY A 306 13.00 -25.87 12.09
N PRO A 307 13.05 -26.13 13.41
CA PRO A 307 13.55 -25.16 14.37
C PRO A 307 15.03 -24.85 14.13
N ILE A 308 15.37 -23.57 14.07
CA ILE A 308 16.75 -23.07 13.98
C ILE A 308 17.48 -23.31 15.30
N PHE A 309 16.83 -22.94 16.40
CA PHE A 309 17.35 -23.21 17.74
C PHE A 309 16.62 -24.39 18.36
N ARG A 310 17.38 -25.34 18.90
CA ARG A 310 16.85 -26.48 19.65
C ARG A 310 17.28 -26.35 21.10
N ASN A 311 16.31 -26.28 22.02
CA ASN A 311 16.54 -26.22 23.45
C ASN A 311 17.49 -25.09 23.89
N LEU A 312 17.29 -23.88 23.35
CA LEU A 312 18.12 -22.73 23.72
C LEU A 312 17.89 -22.37 25.19
N ASN A 313 18.96 -22.37 25.98
CA ASN A 313 18.98 -21.89 27.36
C ASN A 313 20.00 -20.75 27.45
N LEU A 314 19.51 -19.51 27.46
CA LEU A 314 20.34 -18.31 27.51
C LEU A 314 19.95 -17.49 28.74
N THR A 315 20.92 -17.28 29.62
CA THR A 315 20.83 -16.29 30.70
C THR A 315 21.89 -15.23 30.45
N THR A 316 21.53 -13.96 30.54
CA THR A 316 22.49 -12.85 30.45
C THR A 316 22.49 -12.10 31.75
N ASN A 317 23.67 -11.71 32.23
CA ASN A 317 23.80 -10.88 33.42
C ASN A 317 23.89 -9.42 32.99
N LYS A 318 23.80 -8.49 33.95
CA LYS A 318 24.12 -7.07 33.71
C LYS A 318 25.57 -6.96 33.22
N GLY A 319 25.79 -6.18 32.18
CA GLY A 319 27.10 -6.00 31.57
C GLY A 319 27.06 -6.09 30.05
N ILE A 320 28.23 -6.16 29.44
CA ILE A 320 28.42 -6.29 28.00
C ILE A 320 28.51 -7.77 27.65
N THR A 321 27.51 -8.27 26.92
CA THR A 321 27.53 -9.64 26.37
C THR A 321 27.83 -9.59 24.87
N VAL A 322 28.83 -10.33 24.42
CA VAL A 322 29.20 -10.45 23.00
C VAL A 322 28.84 -11.83 22.47
N ILE A 323 28.10 -11.88 21.36
CA ILE A 323 27.71 -13.12 20.71
C ILE A 323 28.59 -13.32 19.45
N VAL A 324 29.33 -14.42 19.41
CA VAL A 324 30.24 -14.77 18.31
C VAL A 324 29.87 -16.10 17.66
N GLY A 325 30.19 -16.27 16.39
CA GLY A 325 29.96 -17.53 15.67
C GLY A 325 30.07 -17.38 14.15
N PRO A 326 30.19 -18.47 13.38
CA PRO A 326 30.27 -18.43 11.92
C PRO A 326 28.99 -17.86 11.28
N SER A 327 29.08 -17.41 10.01
CA SER A 327 27.90 -16.98 9.24
C SER A 327 26.85 -18.10 9.17
N GLY A 328 25.58 -17.75 9.32
CA GLY A 328 24.48 -18.72 9.36
C GLY A 328 24.30 -19.46 10.70
N SER A 329 25.01 -19.08 11.76
CA SER A 329 24.83 -19.72 13.09
C SER A 329 23.56 -19.33 13.84
N GLY A 330 22.78 -18.37 13.33
CA GLY A 330 21.52 -17.90 13.95
C GLY A 330 21.63 -16.66 14.84
N LYS A 331 22.75 -15.91 14.83
CA LYS A 331 22.96 -14.71 15.66
C LYS A 331 21.84 -13.67 15.54
N THR A 332 21.54 -13.23 14.32
CA THR A 332 20.45 -12.29 14.03
C THR A 332 19.09 -12.85 14.45
N THR A 333 18.84 -14.13 14.19
CA THR A 333 17.61 -14.81 14.65
C THR A 333 17.49 -14.82 16.17
N LEU A 334 18.59 -14.97 16.93
CA LEU A 334 18.59 -14.87 18.38
C LEU A 334 18.19 -13.46 18.84
N VAL A 335 18.75 -12.43 18.19
CA VAL A 335 18.40 -11.03 18.46
C VAL A 335 16.93 -10.75 18.17
N GLU A 336 16.42 -11.17 17.01
CA GLU A 336 15.02 -11.03 16.63
C GLU A 336 14.09 -11.81 17.58
N THR A 337 14.56 -12.92 18.15
CA THR A 337 13.83 -13.64 19.20
C THR A 337 13.73 -12.83 20.49
N ILE A 338 14.81 -12.16 20.90
CA ILE A 338 14.82 -11.30 22.11
C ILE A 338 13.86 -10.12 21.92
N LEU A 339 13.76 -9.60 20.69
CA LEU A 339 12.80 -8.55 20.31
C LEU A 339 11.36 -9.05 20.12
N ASN A 340 11.12 -10.35 20.30
CA ASN A 340 9.82 -11.01 20.11
C ASN A 340 9.28 -10.91 18.66
N ASP A 341 10.15 -10.95 17.65
CA ASP A 341 9.80 -10.90 16.22
C ASP A 341 9.85 -12.29 15.52
N THR A 342 10.09 -13.36 16.27
CA THR A 342 10.15 -14.75 15.77
C THR A 342 9.09 -15.66 16.41
N ILE A 343 8.75 -16.78 15.77
CA ILE A 343 7.81 -17.75 16.34
C ILE A 343 8.51 -18.61 17.40
N VAL A 344 7.97 -18.57 18.61
CA VAL A 344 8.36 -19.46 19.71
C VAL A 344 7.45 -20.70 19.72
N ALA A 345 7.99 -21.85 19.32
CA ALA A 345 7.18 -23.01 18.96
C ALA A 345 6.63 -23.83 20.15
N LYS A 346 7.24 -23.76 21.35
CA LYS A 346 6.94 -24.71 22.44
C LYS A 346 7.04 -24.18 23.87
N CYS A 347 7.29 -22.89 24.10
CA CYS A 347 7.37 -22.36 25.46
C CYS A 347 6.63 -21.04 25.58
N ASN A 348 6.17 -20.72 26.79
CA ASN A 348 5.65 -19.41 27.14
C ASN A 348 6.90 -18.58 27.52
N PRO A 349 7.47 -17.76 26.62
CA PRO A 349 8.63 -17.00 27.02
C PRO A 349 8.17 -15.95 28.04
N HIS A 350 8.56 -16.11 29.30
CA HIS A 350 8.68 -14.97 30.20
C HIS A 350 9.88 -14.16 29.73
N LEU A 351 9.73 -13.50 28.58
CA LEU A 351 10.55 -12.37 28.17
C LEU A 351 9.77 -11.15 28.64
N PRO A 352 9.96 -10.64 29.88
CA PRO A 352 9.68 -9.24 30.09
C PRO A 352 10.54 -8.52 29.06
N ALA A 353 9.94 -7.90 28.05
CA ALA A 353 10.69 -7.08 27.12
C ALA A 353 10.87 -5.73 27.83
N PRO A 354 12.02 -5.47 28.52
CA PRO A 354 12.33 -4.09 28.87
C PRO A 354 12.36 -3.29 27.56
N ALA A 355 12.12 -1.98 27.64
CA ALA A 355 12.33 -1.15 26.46
C ALA A 355 13.78 -1.33 25.97
N VAL A 356 13.95 -1.67 24.68
CA VAL A 356 15.23 -2.01 24.06
C VAL A 356 15.59 -0.98 23.00
N GLY A 357 16.80 -0.41 23.09
CA GLY A 357 17.41 0.32 21.98
C GLY A 357 17.99 -0.69 20.99
N TYR A 358 17.52 -0.71 19.75
CA TYR A 358 17.97 -1.68 18.74
C TYR A 358 18.62 -0.99 17.54
N CYS A 359 19.83 -1.45 17.20
CA CYS A 359 20.50 -1.11 15.95
C CYS A 359 20.68 -2.37 15.11
N ALA A 360 19.87 -2.49 14.06
CA ALA A 360 19.85 -3.63 13.13
C ALA A 360 21.07 -3.67 12.21
N GLU A 361 21.39 -4.87 11.70
CA GLU A 361 22.41 -5.09 10.66
C GLU A 361 22.15 -4.22 9.42
N THR A 362 20.88 -4.17 8.99
CA THR A 362 20.40 -3.30 7.92
C THR A 362 19.48 -2.22 8.50
N PRO A 363 20.04 -1.04 8.85
CA PRO A 363 19.27 -0.01 9.54
C PRO A 363 18.19 0.60 8.65
N TRP A 364 16.96 0.63 9.15
CA TRP A 364 15.87 1.41 8.56
C TRP A 364 16.03 2.90 8.88
N ILE A 365 15.92 3.73 7.84
CA ILE A 365 16.04 5.19 7.90
C ILE A 365 14.75 5.81 7.35
N LEU A 366 14.12 6.68 8.13
CA LEU A 366 12.94 7.46 7.77
C LEU A 366 13.30 8.47 6.67
N ASN A 367 12.38 8.71 5.73
CA ASN A 367 12.51 9.75 4.70
C ASN A 367 12.33 11.17 5.29
N ASP A 368 13.27 11.60 6.11
CA ASP A 368 13.28 12.91 6.80
C ASP A 368 14.74 13.37 7.03
N THR A 369 14.96 14.38 7.85
CA THR A 369 16.29 14.86 8.22
C THR A 369 17.07 13.84 9.05
N ILE A 370 18.39 13.95 9.08
CA ILE A 370 19.25 13.14 9.98
C ILE A 370 18.83 13.37 11.43
N ARG A 371 18.53 14.61 11.81
CA ARG A 371 18.06 14.97 13.15
C ARG A 371 16.78 14.22 13.54
N THR A 372 15.74 14.27 12.71
CA THR A 372 14.48 13.55 13.00
C THR A 372 14.69 12.04 13.09
N ASN A 373 15.59 11.49 12.27
CA ASN A 373 15.95 10.08 12.32
C ASN A 373 16.59 9.66 13.65
N ILE A 374 17.38 10.53 14.28
CA ILE A 374 18.04 10.24 15.56
C ILE A 374 17.08 10.45 16.74
N ILE A 375 16.34 11.56 16.74
CA ILE A 375 15.44 11.94 17.85
C ILE A 375 14.17 11.07 17.87
N GLY A 376 13.72 10.63 16.70
CA GLY A 376 12.41 10.02 16.49
C GLY A 376 11.30 11.06 16.28
N VAL A 377 10.18 10.63 15.70
CA VAL A 377 9.08 11.51 15.24
C VAL A 377 8.48 12.37 16.38
N ASN A 378 8.47 11.84 17.60
CA ASN A 378 7.90 12.51 18.78
C ASN A 378 8.94 12.86 19.86
N GLY A 379 10.24 12.71 19.57
CA GLY A 379 11.28 12.96 20.56
C GLY A 379 11.48 14.46 20.80
N GLN A 380 11.76 14.83 22.04
CA GLN A 380 12.15 16.20 22.37
C GLN A 380 13.62 16.41 21.99
N TYR A 381 13.94 17.58 21.43
CA TYR A 381 15.32 17.92 21.08
C TYR A 381 16.07 18.43 22.31
N GLU A 382 16.98 17.62 22.82
CA GLU A 382 17.89 18.00 23.90
C GLU A 382 19.29 18.17 23.31
N LYS A 383 19.72 19.43 23.16
CA LYS A 383 20.94 19.79 22.41
C LYS A 383 22.18 19.06 22.94
N ASP A 384 22.40 19.08 24.25
CA ASP A 384 23.61 18.52 24.87
C ASP A 384 23.64 16.99 24.72
N TRP A 385 22.51 16.34 24.97
CA TRP A 385 22.37 14.90 24.78
C TRP A 385 22.48 14.47 23.32
N TYR A 386 21.92 15.27 22.41
CA TYR A 386 22.01 15.02 20.98
C TYR A 386 23.47 15.10 20.51
N THR A 387 24.19 16.15 20.88
CA THR A 387 25.62 16.28 20.58
C THR A 387 26.45 15.16 21.20
N PHE A 388 26.10 14.72 22.41
CA PHE A 388 26.70 13.54 23.03
C PHE A 388 26.47 12.28 22.18
N CYS A 389 25.23 11.99 21.77
CA CYS A 389 24.92 10.84 20.92
C CYS A 389 25.67 10.85 19.58
N LEU A 390 25.78 12.03 18.95
CA LEU A 390 26.56 12.21 17.72
C LEU A 390 28.05 11.87 17.91
N SER A 391 28.61 12.27 19.05
CA SER A 391 30.00 11.96 19.40
C SER A 391 30.19 10.46 19.65
N MET A 392 29.26 9.81 20.35
CA MET A 392 29.32 8.37 20.62
C MET A 392 29.24 7.53 19.35
N ALA A 393 28.40 7.94 18.39
CA ALA A 393 28.27 7.28 17.10
C ALA A 393 29.33 7.70 16.07
N ALA A 394 30.30 8.55 16.44
CA ALA A 394 31.31 9.09 15.54
C ALA A 394 30.73 9.79 14.29
N LEU A 395 29.58 10.46 14.39
CA LEU A 395 28.89 11.08 13.25
C LEU A 395 29.25 12.56 13.04
N SER A 396 29.90 13.20 14.02
CA SER A 396 30.18 14.64 14.01
C SER A 396 30.95 15.12 12.78
N HIS A 397 31.90 14.32 12.27
CA HIS A 397 32.68 14.68 11.08
C HIS A 397 31.87 14.57 9.78
N ASP A 398 30.95 13.60 9.67
CA ASP A 398 30.07 13.49 8.49
C ASP A 398 29.10 14.67 8.41
N LEU A 399 28.59 15.13 9.55
CA LEU A 399 27.69 16.28 9.59
C LEU A 399 28.35 17.56 9.05
N GLN A 400 29.65 17.74 9.24
CA GLN A 400 30.39 18.88 8.69
C GLN A 400 30.48 18.83 7.16
N SER A 401 30.40 17.64 6.56
CA SER A 401 30.44 17.48 5.10
C SER A 401 29.11 17.81 4.41
N PHE A 402 27.99 17.77 5.15
CA PHE A 402 26.68 18.10 4.60
C PHE A 402 26.44 19.61 4.63
N PRO A 403 26.01 20.24 3.50
CA PRO A 403 25.74 21.67 3.45
C PRO A 403 24.70 22.16 4.48
N ALA A 404 23.74 21.30 4.85
CA ALA A 404 22.69 21.56 5.82
C ALA A 404 22.94 20.89 7.18
N GLY A 405 24.15 20.35 7.40
CA GLY A 405 24.50 19.64 8.63
C GLY A 405 23.53 18.49 8.95
N ASP A 406 22.95 18.53 10.14
CA ASP A 406 22.00 17.53 10.64
C ASP A 406 20.57 17.71 10.11
N LEU A 407 20.26 18.85 9.50
CA LEU A 407 19.01 19.09 8.77
C LEU A 407 19.04 18.54 7.35
N HIS A 408 20.12 17.83 6.96
CA HIS A 408 20.22 17.19 5.67
C HIS A 408 19.13 16.11 5.49
N LEU A 409 18.37 16.20 4.39
CA LEU A 409 17.34 15.24 4.03
C LEU A 409 17.98 13.95 3.51
N VAL A 410 17.74 12.83 4.20
CA VAL A 410 18.39 11.55 3.88
C VAL A 410 17.77 10.83 2.69
N GLY A 411 16.55 11.21 2.31
CA GLY A 411 15.78 10.58 1.23
C GLY A 411 15.22 9.21 1.62
N ASN A 412 14.49 8.58 0.69
CA ASN A 412 13.80 7.32 0.99
C ASN A 412 14.79 6.20 1.36
N ASN A 413 14.53 5.55 2.50
CA ASN A 413 15.42 4.57 3.13
C ASN A 413 16.89 5.03 3.23
N GLY A 414 17.12 6.34 3.40
CA GLY A 414 18.43 6.95 3.55
C GLY A 414 19.32 6.90 2.30
N ILE A 415 18.77 6.90 1.08
CA ILE A 415 19.53 6.78 -0.17
C ILE A 415 20.70 7.78 -0.31
N ALA A 416 20.67 8.91 0.41
CA ALA A 416 21.75 9.91 0.47
C ALA A 416 22.98 9.48 1.28
N LEU A 417 22.82 8.53 2.19
CA LEU A 417 23.83 8.14 3.14
C LEU A 417 24.58 6.89 2.67
N SER A 418 25.89 6.84 2.96
CA SER A 418 26.67 5.62 2.80
C SER A 418 26.20 4.53 3.78
N GLY A 419 26.50 3.25 3.52
CA GLY A 419 26.11 2.16 4.42
C GLY A 419 26.59 2.37 5.85
N GLY A 420 27.85 2.77 6.04
CA GLY A 420 28.40 3.08 7.36
C GLY A 420 27.80 4.33 8.01
N GLN A 421 27.39 5.35 7.23
CA GLN A 421 26.66 6.50 7.76
C GLN A 421 25.26 6.10 8.25
N LYS A 422 24.52 5.26 7.52
CA LYS A 422 23.21 4.75 7.96
C LYS A 422 23.30 4.01 9.29
N LYS A 423 24.32 3.16 9.44
CA LYS A 423 24.57 2.42 10.69
C LYS A 423 24.87 3.36 11.86
N ARG A 424 25.71 4.38 11.65
CA ARG A 424 26.01 5.38 12.68
C ARG A 424 24.80 6.25 13.05
N VAL A 425 23.94 6.60 12.09
CA VAL A 425 22.66 7.28 12.38
C VAL A 425 21.74 6.38 13.22
N ALA A 426 21.60 5.11 12.87
CA ALA A 426 20.80 4.17 13.64
C ALA A 426 21.38 3.88 15.04
N LEU A 427 22.72 3.85 15.16
CA LEU A 427 23.40 3.74 16.45
C LEU A 427 23.13 4.98 17.31
N ALA A 428 23.26 6.18 16.76
CA ALA A 428 22.91 7.42 17.45
C ALA A 428 21.45 7.42 17.90
N ARG A 429 20.52 6.96 17.05
CA ARG A 429 19.10 6.78 17.40
C ARG A 429 18.92 5.82 18.58
N ALA A 430 19.61 4.68 18.58
CA ALA A 430 19.52 3.70 19.65
C ALA A 430 20.07 4.26 20.98
N ILE A 431 21.17 5.02 20.94
CA ILE A 431 21.75 5.68 22.12
C ILE A 431 20.81 6.78 22.62
N TYR A 432 20.26 7.60 21.72
CA TYR A 432 19.39 8.72 22.06
C TYR A 432 18.16 8.29 22.86
N SER A 433 17.68 7.07 22.64
CA SER A 433 16.52 6.49 23.33
C SER A 433 16.70 6.25 24.83
N ARG A 434 17.94 6.26 25.35
CA ARG A 434 18.28 6.03 26.78
C ARG A 434 17.66 4.76 27.39
N LEU A 435 17.45 3.74 26.56
CA LEU A 435 16.83 2.50 26.99
C LEU A 435 17.82 1.60 27.76
N PRO A 436 17.35 0.87 28.79
CA PRO A 436 18.22 0.11 29.70
C PRO A 436 18.94 -1.06 29.03
N VAL A 437 18.40 -1.56 27.92
CA VAL A 437 19.00 -2.64 27.13
C VAL A 437 19.31 -2.10 25.74
N LEU A 438 20.57 -2.19 25.32
CA LEU A 438 21.03 -1.81 23.99
C LEU A 438 21.47 -3.06 23.23
N ILE A 439 20.84 -3.35 22.09
CA ILE A 439 21.18 -4.45 21.20
C ILE A 439 21.81 -3.89 19.92
N LEU A 440 23.02 -4.37 19.62
CA LEU A 440 23.80 -3.98 18.47
C LEU A 440 24.05 -5.20 17.58
N ASP A 441 23.41 -5.21 16.40
CA ASP A 441 23.52 -6.30 15.43
C ASP A 441 24.43 -5.87 14.27
N ASP A 442 25.68 -6.36 14.31
CA ASP A 442 26.73 -6.08 13.32
C ASP A 442 26.86 -4.60 12.88
N VAL A 443 26.87 -3.70 13.87
CA VAL A 443 26.85 -2.24 13.65
C VAL A 443 28.16 -1.68 13.11
N TRP A 444 29.25 -2.45 13.19
CA TRP A 444 30.59 -2.04 12.75
C TRP A 444 30.91 -2.44 11.30
N SER A 445 30.16 -3.38 10.71
CA SER A 445 30.49 -3.83 9.36
C SER A 445 30.23 -2.76 8.30
N GLY A 446 31.18 -2.60 7.38
CA GLY A 446 31.14 -1.58 6.32
C GLY A 446 31.57 -0.18 6.76
N LEU A 447 32.12 -0.01 7.96
CA LEU A 447 32.80 1.21 8.39
C LEU A 447 34.31 1.11 8.12
N ASP A 448 34.97 2.25 7.97
CA ASP A 448 36.43 2.37 7.94
C ASP A 448 37.04 2.12 9.33
N SER A 449 38.28 1.64 9.35
CA SER A 449 38.98 1.29 10.59
C SER A 449 39.05 2.44 11.61
N LYS A 450 39.19 3.69 11.14
CA LYS A 450 39.24 4.88 12.00
C LYS A 450 37.90 5.13 12.70
N ASN A 451 36.79 5.09 11.97
CA ASN A 451 35.46 5.26 12.57
C ASN A 451 35.06 4.08 13.46
N ILE A 452 35.49 2.86 13.13
CA ILE A 452 35.30 1.69 14.01
C ILE A 452 36.01 1.92 15.34
N GLN A 453 37.30 2.28 15.31
CA GLN A 453 38.09 2.53 16.52
C GLN A 453 37.46 3.64 17.38
N LEU A 454 37.03 4.75 16.75
CA LEU A 454 36.43 5.87 17.45
C LEU A 454 35.08 5.52 18.08
N ALA A 455 34.20 4.84 17.34
CA ALA A 455 32.90 4.45 17.87
C ALA A 455 33.03 3.36 18.95
N GLN A 456 33.96 2.42 18.79
CA GLN A 456 34.26 1.42 19.81
C GLN A 456 34.88 2.05 21.06
N SER A 457 35.80 3.01 20.95
CA SER A 457 36.36 3.69 22.11
C SER A 457 35.31 4.51 22.86
N ASN A 458 34.44 5.22 22.13
CA ASN A 458 33.42 6.07 22.72
C ASN A 458 32.29 5.26 23.36
N LEU A 459 31.92 4.12 22.77
CA LEU A 459 30.81 3.31 23.27
C LEU A 459 31.27 2.26 24.29
N LEU A 460 32.33 1.53 23.96
CA LEU A 460 32.81 0.35 24.69
C LEU A 460 34.16 0.57 25.37
N GLY A 461 34.85 1.71 25.21
CA GLY A 461 36.12 2.00 25.90
C GLY A 461 35.91 2.36 27.38
N GLU A 462 36.98 2.40 28.19
CA GLU A 462 36.94 2.57 29.67
C GLU A 462 36.02 3.70 30.17
N ASN A 463 36.02 4.85 29.48
CA ASN A 463 35.17 6.00 29.78
C ASN A 463 33.93 6.11 28.88
N GLY A 464 33.62 5.04 28.13
CA GLY A 464 32.58 5.02 27.13
C GLY A 464 31.17 4.87 27.70
N TYR A 465 30.16 5.21 26.89
CA TYR A 465 28.75 5.26 27.33
C TYR A 465 28.26 3.97 27.98
N CYS A 466 28.59 2.79 27.41
CA CYS A 466 28.17 1.51 27.97
C CYS A 466 29.01 1.06 29.19
N ARG A 467 30.10 1.78 29.50
CA ARG A 467 31.16 1.34 30.42
C ARG A 467 31.36 2.25 31.63
N GLN A 468 30.82 3.48 31.58
CA GLN A 468 30.50 4.27 32.79
C GLN A 468 29.60 3.50 33.79
N ALA A 469 29.08 2.32 33.39
CA ALA A 469 28.38 1.38 34.25
C ALA A 469 29.22 0.19 34.81
N VAL A 470 30.26 -0.37 34.14
CA VAL A 470 31.11 -1.52 34.61
C VAL A 470 32.40 -1.70 33.73
N PRO A 471 33.59 -2.12 34.26
CA PRO A 471 34.83 -2.45 33.49
C PRO A 471 35.13 -3.97 33.29
N PRO A 472 36.04 -4.46 32.38
CA PRO A 472 36.49 -3.97 31.06
C PRO A 472 36.44 -5.07 29.93
N PHE A 473 35.68 -4.82 28.85
CA PHE A 473 35.57 -5.58 27.57
C PHE A 473 34.99 -7.02 27.62
N ALA A 474 33.68 -7.09 27.34
CA ALA A 474 32.83 -8.28 27.32
C ALA A 474 32.90 -9.11 28.61
N ASP A 475 32.01 -8.79 29.56
CA ASP A 475 31.84 -9.58 30.78
C ASP A 475 31.52 -11.04 30.45
N HIS A 476 30.79 -11.23 29.34
CA HIS A 476 30.37 -12.53 28.87
C HIS A 476 30.49 -12.67 27.35
N VAL A 477 31.07 -13.78 26.90
CA VAL A 477 31.11 -14.20 25.50
C VAL A 477 30.24 -15.44 25.31
N ILE A 478 29.41 -15.43 24.27
CA ILE A 478 28.52 -16.53 23.90
C ILE A 478 28.86 -16.99 22.49
N VAL A 479 29.18 -18.28 22.35
CA VAL A 479 29.58 -18.88 21.08
C VAL A 479 28.41 -19.68 20.50
N LEU A 480 27.95 -19.27 19.33
CA LEU A 480 26.88 -19.92 18.58
C LEU A 480 27.40 -20.67 17.37
N GLN A 481 27.01 -21.93 17.22
CA GLN A 481 27.26 -22.72 16.02
C GLN A 481 26.08 -23.65 15.75
N GLY A 482 25.61 -23.69 14.49
CA GLY A 482 24.51 -24.57 14.08
C GLY A 482 23.23 -24.41 14.90
N GLY A 483 22.91 -23.20 15.37
CA GLY A 483 21.70 -22.95 16.18
C GLY A 483 21.77 -23.51 17.60
N SER A 484 22.96 -23.71 18.15
CA SER A 484 23.19 -24.12 19.55
C SER A 484 24.29 -23.27 20.19
N VAL A 485 24.20 -23.08 21.51
CA VAL A 485 25.25 -22.44 22.31
C VAL A 485 26.31 -23.49 22.65
N ILE A 486 27.54 -23.31 22.17
CA ILE A 486 28.66 -24.22 22.45
C ILE A 486 29.37 -23.85 23.75
N ALA A 487 29.64 -22.56 23.93
CA ALA A 487 30.38 -22.05 25.07
C ALA A 487 29.80 -20.72 25.54
N LYS A 488 29.85 -20.51 26.84
CA LYS A 488 29.48 -19.29 27.54
C LYS A 488 30.42 -19.11 28.74
N GLY A 489 30.92 -17.90 28.95
CA GLY A 489 31.80 -17.56 30.07
C GLY A 489 32.49 -16.22 29.87
N SER A 490 33.51 -15.94 30.67
CA SER A 490 34.45 -14.85 30.40
C SER A 490 35.22 -15.13 29.09
N TYR A 491 35.83 -14.11 28.50
CA TYR A 491 36.64 -14.27 27.29
C TYR A 491 37.75 -15.32 27.48
N GLU A 492 38.43 -15.27 28.63
CA GLU A 492 39.50 -16.22 29.00
C GLU A 492 38.99 -17.65 29.09
N ASP A 493 37.83 -17.86 29.74
CA ASP A 493 37.21 -19.19 29.85
C ASP A 493 36.79 -19.77 28.50
N VAL A 494 36.30 -18.91 27.59
CA VAL A 494 35.80 -19.31 26.28
C VAL A 494 36.95 -19.70 25.36
N ILE A 495 38.07 -18.99 25.38
CA ILE A 495 39.27 -19.35 24.60
C ILE A 495 39.80 -20.72 25.01
N LEU A 496 39.83 -21.02 26.32
CA LEU A 496 40.29 -22.32 26.83
C LEU A 496 39.41 -23.48 26.35
N ARG A 497 38.10 -23.24 26.19
CA ARG A 497 37.14 -24.27 25.75
C ARG A 497 37.05 -24.42 24.24
N VAL A 498 37.23 -23.33 23.49
CA VAL A 498 37.09 -23.29 22.03
C VAL A 498 38.27 -22.55 21.41
N PRO A 499 39.43 -23.22 21.23
CA PRO A 499 40.65 -22.58 20.74
C PRO A 499 40.53 -22.04 19.31
N GLU A 500 39.60 -22.58 18.49
CA GLU A 500 39.28 -22.06 17.14
C GLU A 500 38.84 -20.59 17.14
N ILE A 501 38.34 -20.07 18.28
CA ILE A 501 37.97 -18.66 18.41
C ILE A 501 39.21 -17.78 18.52
N ALA A 502 40.27 -18.25 19.17
CA ALA A 502 41.53 -17.52 19.28
C ALA A 502 42.25 -17.43 17.91
N GLU A 503 42.14 -18.44 17.06
CA GLU A 503 42.65 -18.36 15.67
C GLU A 503 41.86 -17.38 14.81
N ARG A 504 40.54 -17.29 15.01
CA ARG A 504 39.65 -16.41 14.23
C ARG A 504 39.67 -14.95 14.74
N TYR A 505 39.92 -14.75 16.02
CA TYR A 505 40.04 -13.45 16.68
C TYR A 505 41.34 -13.40 17.49
N PRO A 506 42.51 -13.33 16.81
CA PRO A 506 43.80 -13.38 17.47
C PRO A 506 43.97 -12.23 18.46
N SER A 507 44.51 -12.58 19.62
CA SER A 507 44.90 -11.65 20.68
C SER A 507 45.94 -10.62 20.24
N ASP A 508 46.59 -10.75 19.08
CA ASP A 508 47.56 -9.77 18.57
C ASP A 508 46.92 -8.42 18.18
N ASN A 509 45.59 -8.35 18.08
CA ASN A 509 44.89 -7.06 18.06
C ASN A 509 44.92 -6.36 19.44
N LEU A 510 45.25 -7.05 20.55
CA LEU A 510 45.49 -6.38 21.84
C LEU A 510 46.72 -5.49 21.79
N GLU A 511 47.81 -5.80 21.07
CA GLU A 511 48.97 -4.88 21.01
C GLU A 511 48.64 -3.60 20.23
N ALA A 512 47.88 -3.72 19.13
CA ALA A 512 47.33 -2.58 18.41
C ALA A 512 46.32 -1.79 19.27
N MET A 513 45.60 -2.46 20.17
CA MET A 513 44.64 -1.86 21.11
C MET A 513 45.27 -1.35 22.42
N GLU A 514 46.43 -1.86 22.84
CA GLU A 514 47.25 -1.33 23.92
C GLU A 514 48.03 -0.10 23.44
N LEU A 515 48.41 -0.05 22.17
CA LEU A 515 48.84 1.18 21.51
C LEU A 515 47.72 2.25 21.48
N ILE A 516 46.45 1.85 21.35
CA ILE A 516 45.28 2.73 21.50
C ILE A 516 45.09 3.13 22.97
N ARG A 517 45.27 2.22 23.93
CA ARG A 517 45.25 2.47 25.38
C ARG A 517 46.32 3.48 25.80
N ASN A 518 47.54 3.35 25.27
CA ASN A 518 48.64 4.27 25.56
C ASN A 518 48.48 5.63 24.88
N LYS A 519 47.82 5.70 23.72
CA LYS A 519 47.43 6.97 23.06
C LYS A 519 46.21 7.65 23.68
N SER A 520 45.35 6.91 24.39
CA SER A 520 44.18 7.47 25.09
C SER A 520 44.49 7.91 26.53
N GLY A 521 45.66 7.54 27.05
CA GLY A 521 46.20 8.04 28.32
C GLY A 521 46.80 9.46 28.24
N GLU A 522 47.05 9.98 27.04
CA GLU A 522 47.13 11.44 26.86
C GLU A 522 45.70 11.97 27.01
N MET A 523 45.45 12.64 28.13
CA MET A 523 44.23 13.41 28.32
C MET A 523 43.94 14.19 27.04
N ILE A 524 42.80 13.94 26.41
CA ILE A 524 42.12 15.00 25.67
C ILE A 524 41.59 15.95 26.74
N GLU A 525 42.52 16.69 27.37
CA GLU A 525 42.24 17.93 28.05
C GLU A 525 41.67 18.85 26.98
N GLY A 526 40.38 19.12 27.10
CA GLY A 526 39.60 19.78 26.08
C GLY A 526 38.97 18.76 25.14
N ILE A 527 37.81 18.23 25.52
CA ILE A 527 36.69 18.40 24.59
C ILE A 527 36.71 19.91 24.34
N PRO A 528 37.16 20.40 23.15
CA PRO A 528 37.03 21.82 22.93
C PRO A 528 35.53 22.07 23.13
N PRO A 529 35.11 23.06 23.95
CA PRO A 529 33.76 23.56 23.78
C PRO A 529 33.68 23.79 22.28
N MET A 530 32.74 23.10 21.61
CA MET A 530 32.52 23.32 20.19
C MET A 530 32.45 24.83 20.06
N THR A 531 33.53 25.43 19.55
CA THR A 531 33.60 26.85 19.28
C THR A 531 32.33 27.13 18.51
N GLU A 532 31.63 28.20 18.84
CA GLU A 532 30.38 28.64 18.22
C GLU A 532 30.53 28.81 16.70
N SER A 533 30.79 27.75 15.94
CA SER A 533 30.53 27.66 14.53
C SER A 533 29.05 27.35 14.48
N THR A 534 28.26 28.40 14.63
CA THR A 534 26.85 28.51 14.25
C THR A 534 26.41 27.27 13.49
N LEU A 535 25.79 26.31 14.20
CA LEU A 535 24.83 25.42 13.57
C LEU A 535 23.82 26.39 12.96
N LYS A 536 23.97 26.69 11.66
CA LYS A 536 23.07 27.62 11.00
C LYS A 536 21.69 27.00 11.15
N GLU A 537 20.82 27.66 11.92
CA GLU A 537 19.38 27.51 11.80
C GLU A 537 18.98 28.05 10.41
N SER A 538 19.39 27.34 9.36
CA SER A 538 18.74 27.50 8.07
C SER A 538 17.41 26.78 8.19
N ALA A 539 16.33 27.55 8.08
CA ALA A 539 14.98 27.03 7.92
C ALA A 539 14.99 25.85 6.95
N PRO A 540 14.20 24.79 7.20
CA PRO A 540 14.18 23.63 6.33
C PRO A 540 13.92 24.11 4.91
N ALA A 541 14.84 23.79 4.00
CA ALA A 541 14.54 23.85 2.58
C ALA A 541 13.31 22.95 2.41
N ASN A 542 12.16 23.57 2.09
CA ASN A 542 10.91 22.88 1.91
C ASN A 542 11.18 21.59 1.12
N PRO A 543 10.73 20.42 1.60
CA PRO A 543 10.83 19.21 0.81
C PRO A 543 10.04 19.45 -0.48
N ALA A 544 10.76 19.79 -1.54
CA ALA A 544 10.27 19.84 -2.90
C ALA A 544 9.87 18.40 -3.25
N GLY A 545 8.62 18.05 -2.98
CA GLY A 545 8.18 16.68 -3.15
C GLY A 545 6.67 16.47 -3.10
N PHE A 546 5.92 17.27 -2.32
CA PHE A 546 4.46 17.10 -2.24
C PHE A 546 3.66 18.37 -2.56
N GLY A 547 4.18 19.56 -2.23
CA GLY A 547 3.44 20.83 -2.42
C GLY A 547 3.51 21.42 -3.83
N GLU A 548 4.61 21.20 -4.57
CA GLU A 548 4.83 21.87 -5.86
C GLU A 548 4.08 21.22 -7.04
N ASP A 549 3.78 19.91 -7.00
CA ASP A 549 3.16 19.22 -8.15
C ASP A 549 1.65 19.55 -8.32
N LEU A 550 0.98 20.06 -7.27
CA LEU A 550 -0.41 20.54 -7.35
C LEU A 550 -0.53 21.90 -8.07
N SER A 551 0.59 22.63 -8.22
CA SER A 551 0.62 23.99 -8.77
C SER A 551 0.77 24.04 -10.31
N ARG A 552 1.03 22.90 -10.97
CA ARG A 552 1.23 22.84 -12.42
C ARG A 552 -0.11 22.73 -13.16
N ARG A 553 -0.94 23.77 -13.03
CA ARG A 553 -2.27 23.91 -13.69
C ARG A 553 -2.19 24.35 -15.15
N ASP A 554 -0.99 24.55 -15.70
CA ASP A 554 -0.80 25.08 -17.05
C ASP A 554 -0.43 24.00 -18.06
N SER A 555 -1.48 23.43 -18.68
CA SER A 555 -1.58 23.05 -20.10
C SER A 555 -2.53 21.86 -20.31
N THR A 556 -3.83 22.10 -20.17
CA THR A 556 -4.87 21.09 -20.42
C THR A 556 -4.83 20.57 -21.85
N TRP A 557 -4.64 21.44 -22.85
CA TRP A 557 -4.72 21.03 -24.26
C TRP A 557 -3.54 20.18 -24.73
N SER A 558 -2.31 20.45 -24.27
CA SER A 558 -1.17 19.59 -24.63
C SER A 558 -1.33 18.19 -24.08
N THR A 559 -1.92 18.06 -22.88
CA THR A 559 -2.18 16.77 -22.23
C THR A 559 -3.23 15.97 -22.98
N TYR A 560 -4.34 16.59 -23.41
CA TYR A 560 -5.32 15.92 -24.29
C TYR A 560 -4.71 15.53 -25.63
N ARG A 561 -3.90 16.41 -26.25
CA ARG A 561 -3.20 16.11 -27.50
C ARG A 561 -2.23 14.93 -27.34
N TYR A 562 -1.52 14.87 -26.22
CA TYR A 562 -0.63 13.77 -25.89
C TYR A 562 -1.40 12.45 -25.77
N TYR A 563 -2.49 12.45 -24.99
CA TYR A 563 -3.36 11.28 -24.83
C TYR A 563 -3.92 10.77 -26.16
N ILE A 564 -4.47 11.66 -27.00
CA ILE A 564 -5.03 11.32 -28.32
C ILE A 564 -3.94 10.81 -29.27
N SER A 565 -2.72 11.36 -29.18
CA SER A 565 -1.60 10.89 -30.00
C SER A 565 -1.22 9.45 -29.66
N ARG A 566 -1.21 9.09 -28.37
CA ARG A 566 -0.90 7.71 -27.90
C ARG A 566 -2.05 6.73 -28.13
N ALA A 567 -3.29 7.21 -28.10
CA ALA A 567 -4.46 6.43 -28.48
C ALA A 567 -4.47 5.97 -29.94
N GLY A 568 -3.80 6.74 -30.80
CA GLY A 568 -3.86 6.61 -32.25
C GLY A 568 -4.85 7.60 -32.83
N ARG A 569 -4.32 8.61 -33.53
CA ARG A 569 -5.10 9.73 -34.09
C ARG A 569 -6.17 9.26 -35.07
N TRP A 570 -5.86 8.24 -35.87
CA TRP A 570 -6.80 7.65 -36.81
C TRP A 570 -7.93 6.86 -36.13
N LYS A 571 -7.62 6.04 -35.12
CA LYS A 571 -8.62 5.28 -34.37
C LYS A 571 -9.57 6.19 -33.60
N THR A 572 -9.04 7.24 -32.96
CA THR A 572 -9.83 8.25 -32.25
C THR A 572 -10.68 9.10 -33.18
N ALA A 573 -10.14 9.55 -34.32
CA ALA A 573 -10.92 10.27 -35.33
C ALA A 573 -12.04 9.40 -35.91
N PHE A 574 -11.77 8.13 -36.21
CA PHE A 574 -12.77 7.18 -36.68
C PHE A 574 -13.87 6.94 -35.65
N PHE A 575 -13.52 6.77 -34.36
CA PHE A 575 -14.50 6.65 -33.29
C PHE A 575 -15.39 7.89 -33.14
N LEU A 576 -14.82 9.10 -33.21
CA LEU A 576 -15.58 10.35 -33.18
C LEU A 576 -16.50 10.48 -34.39
N PHE A 577 -16.03 10.09 -35.58
CA PHE A 577 -16.84 10.04 -36.78
C PHE A 577 -18.02 9.07 -36.63
N CYS A 578 -17.79 7.84 -36.16
CA CYS A 578 -18.87 6.89 -35.93
C CYS A 578 -19.87 7.39 -34.86
N CYS A 579 -19.39 8.08 -33.81
CA CYS A 579 -20.25 8.74 -32.83
C CYS A 579 -21.15 9.81 -33.46
N LEU A 580 -20.61 10.64 -34.36
CA LEU A 580 -21.38 11.68 -35.08
C LEU A 580 -22.41 11.06 -36.01
N VAL A 581 -22.01 10.02 -36.76
CA VAL A 581 -22.90 9.26 -37.64
C VAL A 581 -24.05 8.63 -36.83
N SER A 582 -23.73 7.99 -35.70
CA SER A 582 -24.70 7.40 -34.78
C SER A 582 -25.68 8.44 -34.20
N ALA A 583 -25.21 9.64 -33.88
CA ALA A 583 -26.04 10.76 -33.41
C ALA A 583 -26.95 11.34 -34.52
N PHE A 584 -26.50 11.33 -35.78
CA PHE A 584 -27.32 11.72 -36.92
C PHE A 584 -28.43 10.70 -37.19
N PHE A 585 -28.08 9.41 -37.20
CA PHE A 585 -29.04 8.34 -37.45
C PHE A 585 -30.08 8.17 -36.34
N SER A 586 -29.72 8.40 -35.06
CA SER A 586 -30.69 8.26 -33.95
C SER A 586 -31.96 9.10 -34.12
N ASN A 587 -31.87 10.28 -34.76
CA ASN A 587 -33.01 11.13 -35.07
C ASN A 587 -33.84 10.62 -36.26
N PHE A 588 -33.19 10.08 -37.29
CA PHE A 588 -33.84 9.65 -38.53
C PHE A 588 -34.49 8.26 -38.44
N VAL A 589 -34.17 7.47 -37.40
CA VAL A 589 -34.75 6.13 -37.23
C VAL A 589 -36.28 6.16 -37.04
N MET A 590 -36.87 7.24 -36.54
CA MET A 590 -38.33 7.40 -36.52
C MET A 590 -38.96 7.64 -37.91
N SER A 591 -38.16 8.07 -38.90
CA SER A 591 -38.62 8.45 -40.24
C SER A 591 -38.27 7.41 -41.32
N ILE A 592 -37.33 6.49 -41.06
CA ILE A 592 -36.84 5.53 -42.06
C ILE A 592 -37.67 4.24 -42.03
N SER A 593 -38.11 3.81 -43.22
CA SER A 593 -38.86 2.59 -43.49
C SER A 593 -38.29 1.32 -42.83
N ASN A 594 -39.20 0.43 -42.41
CA ASN A 594 -39.02 -0.78 -41.59
C ASN A 594 -37.86 -1.73 -41.99
N SER A 595 -37.29 -1.65 -43.20
CA SER A 595 -36.33 -2.63 -43.72
C SER A 595 -34.87 -2.44 -43.29
N LYS A 596 -34.48 -1.29 -42.73
CA LYS A 596 -33.08 -1.00 -42.31
C LYS A 596 -32.87 -0.90 -40.79
N LEU A 597 -33.91 -1.20 -40.01
CA LEU A 597 -33.97 -0.96 -38.56
C LEU A 597 -32.99 -1.81 -37.72
N TYR A 598 -32.67 -3.03 -38.17
CA TYR A 598 -31.75 -3.94 -37.47
C TYR A 598 -30.29 -3.45 -37.46
N ARG A 599 -29.92 -2.48 -38.30
CA ARG A 599 -28.55 -1.95 -38.39
C ARG A 599 -28.18 -1.00 -37.24
N TYR A 600 -29.16 -0.35 -36.59
CA TYR A 600 -28.91 0.61 -35.52
C TYR A 600 -28.27 0.01 -34.25
N PRO A 601 -28.77 -1.10 -33.66
CA PRO A 601 -28.09 -1.75 -32.54
C PRO A 601 -26.72 -2.33 -32.93
N ALA A 602 -26.54 -2.76 -34.18
CA ALA A 602 -25.24 -3.24 -34.69
C ALA A 602 -24.19 -2.10 -34.73
N LEU A 603 -24.58 -0.91 -35.20
CA LEU A 603 -23.74 0.31 -35.17
C LEU A 603 -23.32 0.70 -33.74
N LYS A 604 -24.24 0.60 -32.75
CA LYS A 604 -23.90 0.85 -31.34
C LYS A 604 -22.90 -0.17 -30.77
N LEU A 605 -22.99 -1.44 -31.18
CA LEU A 605 -22.07 -2.48 -30.76
C LEU A 605 -20.68 -2.27 -31.37
N GLU A 606 -20.60 -1.91 -32.65
CA GLU A 606 -19.34 -1.61 -33.33
C GLU A 606 -18.61 -0.42 -32.71
N ASP A 607 -19.31 0.69 -32.42
CA ASP A 607 -18.77 1.85 -31.68
C ASP A 607 -18.14 1.45 -30.35
N SER A 608 -18.84 0.57 -29.62
CA SER A 608 -18.43 0.14 -28.28
C SER A 608 -17.23 -0.79 -28.32
N LEU A 609 -17.03 -1.56 -29.40
CA LEU A 609 -15.85 -2.41 -29.58
C LEU A 609 -14.61 -1.59 -30.01
N LEU A 610 -14.79 -0.54 -30.80
CA LEU A 610 -13.71 0.35 -31.24
C LEU A 610 -13.01 1.02 -30.04
N ILE A 611 -13.76 1.33 -28.98
CA ILE A 611 -13.19 1.98 -27.80
C ILE A 611 -12.19 1.07 -27.07
N ILE A 612 -12.39 -0.25 -27.08
CA ILE A 612 -11.45 -1.19 -26.44
C ILE A 612 -10.06 -1.08 -27.08
N GLY A 613 -10.03 -0.97 -28.42
CA GLY A 613 -8.78 -0.79 -29.17
C GLY A 613 -8.09 0.54 -28.87
N ILE A 614 -8.85 1.60 -28.58
CA ILE A 614 -8.33 2.91 -28.13
C ILE A 614 -7.72 2.75 -26.73
N ILE A 615 -8.45 2.14 -25.80
CA ILE A 615 -8.02 1.99 -24.40
C ILE A 615 -6.76 1.13 -24.33
N ASN A 616 -6.72 -0.02 -25.00
CA ASN A 616 -5.54 -0.90 -24.99
C ASN A 616 -4.30 -0.19 -25.57
N ASN A 617 -4.46 0.53 -26.67
CA ASN A 617 -3.39 1.32 -27.26
C ASN A 617 -2.87 2.39 -26.30
N THR A 618 -3.77 3.18 -25.68
CA THR A 618 -3.37 4.22 -24.71
C THR A 618 -2.68 3.61 -23.49
N ALA A 619 -3.27 2.54 -22.95
CA ALA A 619 -2.83 1.86 -21.74
C ALA A 619 -1.42 1.25 -21.91
N GLN A 620 -1.13 0.71 -23.09
CA GLN A 620 0.19 0.19 -23.43
C GLN A 620 1.19 1.32 -23.67
N ALA A 621 0.85 2.29 -24.52
CA ALA A 621 1.78 3.36 -24.91
C ALA A 621 2.18 4.26 -23.74
N LEU A 622 1.22 4.69 -22.91
CA LEU A 622 1.51 5.53 -21.73
C LEU A 622 2.32 4.78 -20.68
N HIS A 623 2.02 3.49 -20.47
CA HIS A 623 2.81 2.65 -19.58
C HIS A 623 4.25 2.46 -20.09
N SER A 624 4.42 2.19 -21.39
CA SER A 624 5.75 2.06 -22.01
C SER A 624 6.54 3.37 -21.96
N ASP A 625 5.90 4.51 -22.21
CA ASP A 625 6.54 5.82 -22.07
C ASP A 625 6.98 6.08 -20.63
N LEU A 626 6.12 5.79 -19.65
CA LEU A 626 6.44 5.93 -18.22
C LEU A 626 7.60 5.01 -17.81
N LEU A 627 7.54 3.73 -18.22
CA LEU A 627 8.57 2.73 -17.92
C LEU A 627 9.91 3.11 -18.54
N LYS A 628 9.92 3.49 -19.82
CA LYS A 628 11.14 3.93 -20.52
C LYS A 628 11.71 5.20 -19.90
N THR A 629 10.87 6.17 -19.56
CA THR A 629 11.32 7.42 -18.92
C THR A 629 11.91 7.14 -17.54
N THR A 630 11.28 6.26 -16.75
CA THR A 630 11.77 5.86 -15.44
C THR A 630 13.11 5.12 -15.55
N LEU A 631 13.20 4.13 -16.45
CA LEU A 631 14.43 3.38 -16.67
C LEU A 631 15.55 4.23 -17.27
N ASN A 632 15.27 5.32 -17.98
CA ASN A 632 16.28 6.25 -18.49
C ASN A 632 16.63 7.38 -17.51
N ALA A 633 15.85 7.55 -16.42
CA ALA A 633 16.11 8.61 -15.46
C ALA A 633 17.50 8.43 -14.80
N PRO A 634 18.21 9.54 -14.52
CA PRO A 634 19.48 9.48 -13.80
C PRO A 634 19.23 9.05 -12.34
N TYR A 635 20.25 8.46 -11.70
CA TYR A 635 20.13 8.04 -10.30
C TYR A 635 19.80 9.20 -9.34
N SER A 636 20.20 10.43 -9.69
CA SER A 636 19.85 11.64 -8.94
C SER A 636 18.34 11.91 -8.85
N PHE A 637 17.54 11.44 -9.83
CA PHE A 637 16.08 11.52 -9.75
C PHE A 637 15.54 10.64 -8.64
N PHE A 638 16.00 9.39 -8.55
CA PHE A 638 15.57 8.43 -7.53
C PHE A 638 16.02 8.81 -6.11
N HIS A 639 17.04 9.66 -6.00
CA HIS A 639 17.46 10.22 -4.73
C HIS A 639 16.54 11.35 -4.25
N LYS A 640 16.03 12.18 -5.17
CA LYS A 640 15.20 13.34 -4.83
C LYS A 640 13.72 12.98 -4.70
N THR A 641 13.25 12.06 -5.53
CA THR A 641 11.84 11.69 -5.62
C THR A 641 11.55 10.48 -4.74
N ASP A 642 10.50 10.55 -3.94
CA ASP A 642 10.04 9.40 -3.14
C ASP A 642 9.65 8.22 -4.06
N SER A 643 10.06 7.00 -3.68
CA SER A 643 9.71 5.80 -4.46
C SER A 643 8.20 5.54 -4.43
N GLY A 644 7.50 5.93 -3.37
CA GLY A 644 6.04 5.88 -3.24
C GLY A 644 5.33 6.75 -4.28
N VAL A 645 5.88 7.92 -4.61
CA VAL A 645 5.33 8.79 -5.67
C VAL A 645 5.46 8.11 -7.03
N THR A 646 6.63 7.52 -7.31
CA THR A 646 6.86 6.81 -8.58
C THR A 646 6.03 5.53 -8.65
N ALA A 647 5.91 4.80 -7.54
CA ALA A 647 5.06 3.63 -7.38
C ALA A 647 3.59 3.95 -7.65
N ASN A 648 3.06 5.05 -7.08
CA ASN A 648 1.69 5.51 -7.31
C ASN A 648 1.40 5.79 -8.78
N ARG A 649 2.37 6.27 -9.56
CA ARG A 649 2.23 6.46 -11.01
C ARG A 649 2.05 5.13 -11.77
N PHE A 650 2.69 4.05 -11.31
CA PHE A 650 2.57 2.71 -11.91
C PHE A 650 1.36 1.91 -11.42
N SER A 651 0.82 2.27 -10.25
CA SER A 651 -0.36 1.65 -9.64
C SER A 651 -1.63 2.49 -9.86
N GLN A 652 -1.87 3.49 -9.02
CA GLN A 652 -3.09 4.28 -8.96
C GLN A 652 -3.34 5.09 -10.23
N ASP A 653 -2.35 5.84 -10.73
CA ASP A 653 -2.55 6.67 -11.92
C ASP A 653 -2.78 5.81 -13.17
N MET A 654 -2.13 4.64 -13.23
CA MET A 654 -2.36 3.68 -14.31
C MET A 654 -3.78 3.11 -14.27
N ASP A 655 -4.32 2.82 -13.08
CA ASP A 655 -5.71 2.39 -12.93
C ASP A 655 -6.70 3.49 -13.34
N LEU A 656 -6.41 4.76 -12.99
CA LEU A 656 -7.21 5.90 -13.45
C LEU A 656 -7.27 5.97 -14.99
N ILE A 657 -6.13 5.76 -15.66
CA ILE A 657 -6.02 5.75 -17.13
C ILE A 657 -6.73 4.55 -17.74
N ASP A 658 -6.63 3.38 -17.12
CA ASP A 658 -7.14 2.12 -17.68
C ASP A 658 -8.64 1.93 -17.46
N MET A 659 -9.20 2.43 -16.35
CA MET A 659 -10.59 2.19 -15.95
C MET A 659 -11.43 3.45 -15.92
N LYS A 660 -11.03 4.48 -15.15
CA LYS A 660 -11.90 5.65 -14.90
C LYS A 660 -12.00 6.57 -16.09
N LEU A 661 -10.88 6.91 -16.71
CA LEU A 661 -10.84 7.84 -17.84
C LEU A 661 -11.66 7.34 -19.04
N PRO A 662 -11.56 6.05 -19.45
CA PRO A 662 -12.42 5.52 -20.49
C PRO A 662 -13.91 5.54 -20.12
N MET A 663 -14.27 5.22 -18.87
CA MET A 663 -15.66 5.31 -18.42
C MET A 663 -16.21 6.73 -18.50
N PHE A 664 -15.41 7.74 -18.10
CA PHE A 664 -15.81 9.14 -18.24
C PHE A 664 -15.92 9.58 -19.70
N ALA A 665 -15.01 9.11 -20.57
CA ALA A 665 -15.09 9.38 -22.01
C ALA A 665 -16.36 8.77 -22.64
N ILE A 666 -16.73 7.55 -22.24
CA ILE A 666 -17.99 6.90 -22.66
C ILE A 666 -19.19 7.70 -22.15
N GLY A 667 -19.19 8.10 -20.87
CA GLY A 667 -20.27 8.89 -20.29
C GLY A 667 -20.44 10.25 -20.98
N PHE A 668 -19.34 10.94 -21.26
CA PHE A 668 -19.34 12.22 -21.96
C PHE A 668 -19.85 12.08 -23.40
N THR A 669 -19.33 11.12 -24.16
CA THR A 669 -19.80 10.86 -25.53
C THR A 669 -21.26 10.42 -25.56
N GLY A 670 -21.69 9.61 -24.59
CA GLY A 670 -23.10 9.23 -24.40
C GLY A 670 -24.02 10.41 -24.12
N GLY A 671 -23.59 11.38 -23.30
CA GLY A 671 -24.34 12.61 -23.01
C GLY A 671 -24.35 13.63 -24.15
N MET A 672 -23.25 13.72 -24.92
CA MET A 672 -23.14 14.64 -26.06
C MET A 672 -23.99 14.22 -27.26
N ARG A 673 -24.13 12.91 -27.53
CA ARG A 673 -24.93 12.38 -28.64
C ARG A 673 -26.36 12.93 -28.71
N PRO A 674 -27.19 12.89 -27.64
CA PRO A 674 -28.55 13.43 -27.69
C PRO A 674 -28.58 14.96 -27.80
N ILE A 675 -27.60 15.67 -27.25
CA ILE A 675 -27.51 17.14 -27.38
C ILE A 675 -27.22 17.52 -28.83
N LEU A 676 -26.23 16.88 -29.45
CA LEU A 676 -25.89 17.06 -30.87
C LEU A 676 -27.08 16.69 -31.77
N ALA A 677 -27.74 15.59 -31.46
CA ALA A 677 -28.96 15.17 -32.16
C ALA A 677 -30.04 16.28 -32.10
N PHE A 678 -30.27 16.89 -30.93
CA PHE A 678 -31.23 17.97 -30.78
C PHE A 678 -30.82 19.24 -31.55
N THR A 679 -29.55 19.64 -31.50
CA THR A 679 -29.06 20.82 -32.22
C THR A 679 -29.11 20.65 -33.74
N ILE A 680 -28.80 19.44 -34.25
CA ILE A 680 -28.91 19.15 -35.67
C ILE A 680 -30.39 19.24 -36.10
N LYS A 681 -31.31 18.69 -35.30
CA LYS A 681 -32.74 18.79 -35.57
C LYS A 681 -33.23 20.23 -35.59
N ALA A 682 -32.76 21.07 -34.65
CA ALA A 682 -33.09 22.49 -34.60
C ALA A 682 -32.48 23.32 -35.75
N ALA A 683 -31.45 22.82 -36.43
CA ALA A 683 -30.86 23.47 -37.59
C ALA A 683 -31.52 23.07 -38.93
N PHE A 684 -32.25 21.95 -38.95
CA PHE A 684 -33.01 21.46 -40.11
C PHE A 684 -34.50 21.84 -40.10
N LEU A 685 -35.02 22.26 -38.93
CA LEU A 685 -36.32 22.92 -38.75
C LEU A 685 -36.13 24.44 -38.89
#